data_AF-A0A443YZ09-F1
#
_entry.id   AF-A0A443YZ09-F1
#
_cell.length_a   1.000
_cell.length_b   1.000
_cell.length_c   1.000
_cell.angle_alpha   90.00
_cell.angle_beta   90.00
_cell.angle_gamma   90.00
#
_symmetry.space_group_name_H-M   'P 1'
#
loop_
_entity.id
_entity.type
_entity.pdbx_description
1 polymer ?
#
loop_
_entity_poly.entity_id
_entity_poly.type
_entity_poly.pdbx_seq_one_letter_code
_entity_poly.pdbx_strand_id
1 'polypeptide(L)'
;MCSKLSISNRINRWLMLAVFGTLLAACGDNGPDPILGTDGNVALPPAVTEVAPANNATNVATQDTVITVQFNEPVSELTTTDFTVSCTSPCISPIGTVTMNEASTMATFTVTDPEALDASTLYTATVHSAQSIASGVAMDGPYTWTFTTGAAVDEVPPEVASTHPITTSPGPTPNVPVNTTVFAVFNESMLASTISATSFTVTCEAPCVEPDGVITYDAGTMTALFTPADDLEADTTYTVTVNSTVTDLAGNELDGNQAATAPSDYMWQFTTGLIPDTTRPRVTVTEPLTTSPGPTNDVPVNTAITAIFTENMLPTTFTDTNFTLTCEGPCVSPAGDVSYVIDSRSAVFTPEANLVEGTTYTATISSAVTDIAGNELAGNQAPVADASDYVWTFTTVEAIPVVALSVASTDPMNAGMLEVCPNASINATFDIPSGTRLNPTTVNDLTFLVVEDENPANSVVAESITLDIDTGTIMTFIPQTQLAEGVTFRATIVGGPDGVKDLTVPGNEMLEDYVWIFTTVPAVESCLQPADLKTVAPFGSFGGTSGATNEGLLTVINGDLGSTAVSTLITGFVSEPGCEYTITPLNEGQVNGKIFTAPPPPTVACPQDGTAVTEAIATQARLDAEAAYISLTPANMPGGLDPGNDNLASLTLAPGIYTAQSGAFRIQGGDLTLDAQGNQNAVWVFQMATTLTVGGPGADFPQSVILINGAQAKNIFWQVGSAATINAAGGGTMKGTIISQAGVSISTSGNVNIVTLDGRALSLGASVTVVNTVINVPAE
;
A
#
# COMPACT_ATOMS: atom_id res chain seq x y z
N MET A 1 60.05 25.24 -17.03
CA MET A 1 59.46 26.51 -17.50
C MET A 1 58.31 26.14 -18.43
N CYS A 2 57.10 26.06 -17.88
CA CYS A 2 55.94 26.95 -18.19
C CYS A 2 55.57 26.99 -19.69
N SER A 3 54.34 26.80 -20.17
CA SER A 3 53.01 26.53 -19.61
C SER A 3 52.04 26.25 -20.78
N LYS A 4 50.97 25.46 -20.51
CA LYS A 4 49.57 25.39 -21.01
C LYS A 4 49.21 26.08 -22.35
N LEU A 5 48.39 25.51 -23.24
CA LEU A 5 47.02 25.02 -23.02
C LEU A 5 46.60 23.99 -24.11
N SER A 6 45.81 22.99 -23.70
CA SER A 6 45.12 22.00 -24.53
C SER A 6 43.63 22.08 -24.20
N ILE A 7 42.76 22.18 -25.21
CA ILE A 7 41.37 21.68 -25.16
C ILE A 7 41.10 21.01 -26.51
N SER A 8 40.77 19.73 -26.46
CA SER A 8 40.42 18.86 -27.58
C SER A 8 38.92 18.57 -27.54
N ASN A 9 38.32 18.60 -28.73
CA ASN A 9 37.05 18.01 -29.13
C ASN A 9 36.73 16.67 -28.45
N ARG A 10 35.45 16.45 -28.13
CA ARG A 10 34.61 15.38 -28.72
C ARG A 10 33.13 15.61 -28.35
N ILE A 11 32.34 15.94 -29.37
CA ILE A 11 30.88 16.00 -29.41
C ILE A 11 30.38 14.69 -30.08
N ASN A 12 29.16 14.28 -29.71
CA ASN A 12 28.31 13.16 -30.17
C ASN A 12 28.35 11.85 -29.38
N ARG A 13 27.21 11.51 -28.74
CA ARG A 13 26.32 10.41 -29.18
C ARG A 13 24.98 10.40 -28.42
N TRP A 14 23.91 10.57 -29.19
CA TRP A 14 22.49 10.47 -28.85
C TRP A 14 21.97 9.02 -28.87
N LEU A 15 20.87 8.81 -28.14
CA LEU A 15 19.70 7.91 -28.34
C LEU A 15 19.88 6.51 -29.00
N MET A 16 19.43 5.47 -28.26
CA MET A 16 18.62 4.34 -28.76
C MET A 16 17.78 3.83 -27.57
N LEU A 17 16.49 3.52 -27.72
CA LEU A 17 15.87 2.31 -28.31
C LEU A 17 14.36 2.63 -28.54
N ALA A 18 13.52 1.96 -29.35
CA ALA A 18 13.51 0.62 -29.93
C ALA A 18 12.55 0.57 -31.14
N VAL A 19 12.73 -0.40 -32.05
CA VAL A 19 11.67 -0.93 -32.93
C VAL A 19 11.78 -2.45 -32.99
N PHE A 20 10.67 -3.13 -32.68
CA PHE A 20 10.28 -4.46 -33.15
C PHE A 20 8.96 -4.22 -33.92
N GLY A 21 8.59 -4.85 -35.02
CA GLY A 21 9.10 -5.95 -35.83
C GLY A 21 7.92 -6.41 -36.71
N THR A 22 8.16 -7.03 -37.86
CA THR A 22 7.43 -8.24 -38.33
C THR A 22 7.88 -8.64 -39.73
N LEU A 23 8.39 -9.86 -39.83
CA LEU A 23 8.54 -10.62 -41.07
C LEU A 23 7.18 -11.22 -41.45
N LEU A 24 6.83 -11.14 -42.73
CA LEU A 24 5.93 -12.08 -43.37
C LEU A 24 6.64 -12.70 -44.58
N ALA A 25 6.85 -14.02 -44.52
CA ALA A 25 7.37 -14.83 -45.60
C ALA A 25 6.28 -15.82 -46.06
N ALA A 26 6.00 -15.87 -47.37
CA ALA A 26 5.38 -17.03 -48.02
C ALA A 26 5.61 -17.06 -49.56
N CYS A 27 6.57 -17.93 -49.96
CA CYS A 27 6.64 -18.88 -51.09
C CYS A 27 6.36 -18.53 -52.58
N GLY A 28 7.43 -18.72 -53.40
CA GLY A 28 7.54 -19.54 -54.65
C GLY A 28 6.78 -19.10 -55.92
N ASP A 29 7.28 -19.16 -57.17
CA ASP A 29 8.42 -19.87 -57.79
C ASP A 29 8.61 -19.40 -59.28
N ASN A 30 9.80 -19.66 -59.86
CA ASN A 30 10.23 -19.65 -61.29
C ASN A 30 10.83 -18.37 -61.95
N GLY A 31 12.15 -18.38 -62.19
CA GLY A 31 12.91 -17.45 -63.08
C GLY A 31 12.77 -17.73 -64.59
N PRO A 32 13.59 -17.16 -65.52
CA PRO A 32 14.88 -16.46 -65.35
C PRO A 32 15.01 -15.05 -66.01
N ASP A 33 16.07 -14.33 -65.62
CA ASP A 33 16.71 -13.06 -66.08
C ASP A 33 16.62 -12.61 -67.57
N PRO A 34 17.10 -11.40 -67.96
CA PRO A 34 16.99 -10.06 -67.35
C PRO A 34 16.69 -8.93 -68.39
N ILE A 35 15.90 -7.90 -68.06
CA ILE A 35 15.83 -6.63 -68.83
C ILE A 35 15.71 -5.43 -67.89
N LEU A 36 16.52 -4.41 -68.17
CA LEU A 36 16.65 -3.12 -67.50
C LEU A 36 15.32 -2.35 -67.33
N GLY A 37 15.03 -1.96 -66.08
CA GLY A 37 14.00 -1.00 -65.70
C GLY A 37 13.87 -0.99 -64.18
N THR A 38 14.54 -0.04 -63.52
CA THR A 38 14.48 0.15 -62.06
C THR A 38 13.06 0.54 -61.65
N ASP A 39 12.30 -0.38 -61.06
CA ASP A 39 11.13 -0.02 -60.29
C ASP A 39 11.59 0.85 -59.12
N GLY A 40 11.18 2.11 -59.18
CA GLY A 40 11.45 3.08 -58.13
C GLY A 40 10.88 2.56 -56.83
N ASN A 41 11.77 2.37 -55.85
CA ASN A 41 11.36 2.39 -54.45
C ASN A 41 10.70 3.75 -54.24
N VAL A 42 9.37 3.80 -54.23
CA VAL A 42 8.62 5.06 -54.07
C VAL A 42 8.99 5.57 -52.69
N ALA A 43 9.73 6.67 -52.65
CA ALA A 43 10.11 7.29 -51.40
C ALA A 43 8.84 7.69 -50.65
N LEU A 44 8.71 7.21 -49.41
CA LEU A 44 7.58 7.55 -48.55
C LEU A 44 7.73 9.02 -48.09
N PRO A 45 6.62 9.76 -47.96
CA PRO A 45 6.66 11.10 -47.40
C PRO A 45 6.98 11.06 -45.89
N PRO A 46 7.54 12.14 -45.34
CA PRO A 46 7.71 12.26 -43.90
C PRO A 46 6.35 12.28 -43.21
N ALA A 47 6.24 11.59 -42.09
CA ALA A 47 5.04 11.48 -41.27
C ALA A 47 5.34 11.90 -39.83
N VAL A 48 4.37 12.55 -39.19
CA VAL A 48 4.44 12.89 -37.76
C VAL A 48 4.20 11.62 -36.95
N THR A 49 5.10 11.32 -36.03
CA THR A 49 5.01 10.16 -35.13
C THR A 49 4.55 10.55 -33.73
N GLU A 50 4.84 11.77 -33.29
CA GLU A 50 4.56 12.24 -31.94
C GLU A 50 4.47 13.77 -31.89
N VAL A 51 3.68 14.30 -30.94
CA VAL A 51 3.55 15.73 -30.66
C VAL A 51 3.48 15.98 -29.16
N ALA A 52 4.06 17.09 -28.71
CA ALA A 52 3.87 17.63 -27.37
C ALA A 52 3.36 19.08 -27.47
N PRO A 53 2.40 19.51 -26.65
CA PRO A 53 1.51 18.70 -25.82
C PRO A 53 0.75 17.65 -26.63
N ALA A 54 0.33 16.55 -25.99
CA ALA A 54 -0.44 15.50 -26.64
C ALA A 54 -1.74 16.04 -27.25
N ASN A 55 -2.23 15.40 -28.31
CA ASN A 55 -3.46 15.85 -28.98
C ASN A 55 -4.65 15.76 -28.01
N ASN A 56 -5.35 16.89 -27.85
CA ASN A 56 -6.43 17.14 -26.88
C ASN A 56 -6.01 17.20 -25.41
N ALA A 57 -4.72 17.46 -25.11
CA ALA A 57 -4.30 17.71 -23.73
C ALA A 57 -5.09 18.88 -23.10
N THR A 58 -5.48 18.72 -21.84
CA THR A 58 -6.10 19.74 -21.00
C THR A 58 -5.15 20.14 -19.87
N ASN A 59 -5.38 21.30 -19.25
CA ASN A 59 -4.53 21.83 -18.16
C ASN A 59 -3.05 21.99 -18.57
N VAL A 60 -2.79 22.33 -19.83
CA VAL A 60 -1.43 22.66 -20.27
C VAL A 60 -0.99 23.96 -19.57
N ALA A 61 0.21 23.96 -19.00
CA ALA A 61 0.79 25.14 -18.36
C ALA A 61 0.74 26.35 -19.30
N THR A 62 0.45 27.53 -18.78
CA THR A 62 0.44 28.78 -19.58
C THR A 62 1.84 29.36 -19.79
N GLN A 63 2.83 28.92 -19.01
CA GLN A 63 4.23 29.35 -19.12
C GLN A 63 5.13 28.20 -19.58
N ASP A 64 6.18 28.54 -20.32
CA ASP A 64 7.24 27.63 -20.78
C ASP A 64 6.78 26.32 -21.45
N THR A 65 5.56 26.32 -22.00
CA THR A 65 5.01 25.20 -22.74
C THR A 65 5.93 24.82 -23.90
N VAL A 66 6.47 23.61 -23.85
CA VAL A 66 7.29 23.08 -24.95
C VAL A 66 6.35 22.47 -26.00
N ILE A 67 6.29 23.11 -27.18
CA ILE A 67 5.44 22.65 -28.28
C ILE A 67 6.33 21.99 -29.34
N THR A 68 6.27 20.66 -29.46
CA THR A 68 7.14 19.87 -30.34
C THR A 68 6.37 19.00 -31.32
N VAL A 69 7.05 18.64 -32.41
CA VAL A 69 6.61 17.64 -33.38
C VAL A 69 7.78 16.75 -33.79
N GLN A 70 7.58 15.44 -33.75
CA GLN A 70 8.55 14.42 -34.13
C GLN A 70 8.15 13.79 -35.47
N PHE A 71 9.13 13.62 -36.36
CA PHE A 71 8.97 12.98 -37.67
C PHE A 71 9.61 11.59 -37.68
N ASN A 72 9.09 10.70 -38.52
CA ASN A 72 9.63 9.36 -38.77
C ASN A 72 10.97 9.37 -39.53
N GLU A 73 11.38 10.51 -40.10
CA GLU A 73 12.63 10.70 -40.83
C GLU A 73 13.14 12.15 -40.74
N PRO A 74 14.42 12.42 -41.05
CA PRO A 74 14.96 13.78 -41.06
C PRO A 74 14.30 14.68 -42.11
N VAL A 75 13.81 15.85 -41.70
CA VAL A 75 13.18 16.85 -42.56
C VAL A 75 14.01 18.13 -42.65
N SER A 76 13.86 18.85 -43.76
CA SER A 76 14.49 20.15 -43.97
C SER A 76 14.09 21.12 -42.86
N GLU A 77 14.98 22.08 -42.56
CA GLU A 77 14.78 23.05 -41.48
C GLU A 77 13.42 23.77 -41.62
N LEU A 78 12.62 23.70 -40.55
CA LEU A 78 11.30 24.33 -40.49
C LEU A 78 11.40 25.76 -39.98
N THR A 79 10.54 26.63 -40.50
CA THR A 79 10.40 28.02 -40.04
C THR A 79 9.06 28.23 -39.35
N THR A 80 8.86 29.43 -38.81
CA THR A 80 7.57 29.86 -38.24
C THR A 80 6.45 29.98 -39.28
N THR A 81 6.74 29.83 -40.58
CA THR A 81 5.72 29.69 -41.62
C THR A 81 5.34 28.23 -41.88
N ASP A 82 6.23 27.30 -41.54
CA ASP A 82 6.01 25.86 -41.68
C ASP A 82 5.38 25.26 -40.42
N PHE A 83 5.66 25.83 -39.25
CA PHE A 83 5.10 25.39 -37.97
C PHE A 83 4.55 26.59 -37.18
N THR A 84 3.23 26.60 -36.95
CA THR A 84 2.52 27.70 -36.29
C THR A 84 1.66 27.20 -35.13
N VAL A 85 1.44 28.06 -34.14
CA VAL A 85 0.46 27.86 -33.08
C VAL A 85 -0.56 29.00 -33.13
N SER A 86 -1.84 28.65 -33.08
CA SER A 86 -2.93 29.59 -33.26
C SER A 86 -4.08 29.33 -32.29
N CYS A 87 -4.87 30.36 -32.01
CA CYS A 87 -6.08 30.25 -31.20
C CYS A 87 -7.20 31.07 -31.86
N THR A 88 -8.45 30.78 -31.49
CA THR A 88 -9.60 31.53 -31.98
C THR A 88 -9.90 32.70 -31.03
N SER A 89 -10.30 33.85 -31.59
CA SER A 89 -10.71 35.04 -30.81
C SER A 89 -11.67 34.67 -29.67
N PRO A 90 -11.51 35.21 -28.43
CA PRO A 90 -10.81 36.45 -28.08
C PRO A 90 -9.27 36.38 -27.90
N CYS A 91 -8.68 35.18 -27.94
CA CYS A 91 -7.23 34.99 -27.78
C CYS A 91 -6.41 35.56 -28.96
N ILE A 92 -5.17 35.97 -28.68
CA ILE A 92 -4.17 36.38 -29.67
C ILE A 92 -3.23 35.20 -29.93
N SER A 93 -3.07 34.81 -31.21
CA SER A 93 -2.18 33.69 -31.55
C SER A 93 -0.73 33.99 -31.15
N PRO A 94 -0.05 33.07 -30.44
CA PRO A 94 1.29 33.28 -29.91
C PRO A 94 2.31 33.40 -31.03
N ILE A 95 3.29 34.30 -30.85
CA ILE A 95 4.46 34.41 -31.74
C ILE A 95 5.63 33.64 -31.13
N GLY A 96 6.42 32.99 -31.98
CA GLY A 96 7.50 32.11 -31.53
C GLY A 96 8.65 32.00 -32.53
N THR A 97 9.62 31.16 -32.18
CA THR A 97 10.69 30.68 -33.06
C THR A 97 10.55 29.18 -33.26
N VAL A 98 11.07 28.66 -34.38
CA VAL A 98 11.12 27.22 -34.64
C VAL A 98 12.58 26.79 -34.70
N THR A 99 12.92 25.73 -33.97
CA THR A 99 14.26 25.15 -33.97
C THR A 99 14.19 23.65 -34.24
N MET A 100 15.25 23.10 -34.83
CA MET A 100 15.37 21.66 -35.11
C MET A 100 16.40 21.01 -34.17
N ASN A 101 16.16 19.75 -33.80
CA ASN A 101 17.18 18.94 -33.11
C ASN A 101 18.36 18.58 -34.03
N GLU A 102 19.48 18.08 -33.47
CA GLU A 102 20.69 17.75 -34.25
C GLU A 102 20.43 16.69 -35.35
N ALA A 103 19.46 15.79 -35.12
CA ALA A 103 19.07 14.77 -36.08
C ALA A 103 18.12 15.28 -37.20
N SER A 104 17.63 16.53 -37.09
CA SER A 104 16.59 17.12 -37.95
C SER A 104 15.29 16.31 -38.01
N THR A 105 14.97 15.55 -36.96
CA THR A 105 13.76 14.73 -36.85
C THR A 105 12.73 15.32 -35.89
N MET A 106 13.08 16.33 -35.09
CA MET A 106 12.19 17.00 -34.15
C MET A 106 12.24 18.51 -34.37
N ALA A 107 11.08 19.15 -34.45
CA ALA A 107 10.95 20.59 -34.47
C ALA A 107 10.28 21.09 -33.18
N THR A 108 10.81 22.16 -32.60
CA THR A 108 10.29 22.80 -31.39
C THR A 108 9.85 24.22 -31.71
N PHE A 109 8.59 24.55 -31.44
CA PHE A 109 8.07 25.90 -31.45
C PHE A 109 8.18 26.51 -30.05
N THR A 110 9.05 27.52 -29.91
CA THR A 110 9.26 28.23 -28.65
C THR A 110 8.51 29.55 -28.72
N VAL A 111 7.54 29.76 -27.81
CA VAL A 111 6.82 31.03 -27.70
C VAL A 111 7.81 32.12 -27.26
N THR A 112 7.79 33.28 -27.92
CA THR A 112 8.75 34.39 -27.68
C THR A 112 8.48 35.10 -26.35
N ASP A 113 7.23 35.10 -25.91
CA ASP A 113 6.78 35.63 -24.64
C ASP A 113 6.04 34.51 -23.90
N PRO A 114 6.63 33.91 -22.85
CA PRO A 114 6.03 32.78 -22.15
C PRO A 114 4.72 33.15 -21.43
N GLU A 115 4.40 34.44 -21.25
CA GLU A 115 3.07 34.89 -20.77
C GLU A 115 2.00 34.96 -21.89
N ALA A 116 2.35 34.66 -23.15
CA ALA A 116 1.46 34.85 -24.29
C ALA A 116 0.41 33.74 -24.49
N LEU A 117 0.44 32.67 -23.70
CA LEU A 117 -0.64 31.68 -23.72
C LEU A 117 -1.71 32.04 -22.68
N ASP A 118 -2.82 32.59 -23.15
CA ASP A 118 -4.02 32.84 -22.34
C ASP A 118 -4.49 31.57 -21.60
N ALA A 119 -4.94 31.73 -20.35
CA ALA A 119 -5.55 30.67 -19.54
C ALA A 119 -6.86 30.14 -20.13
N SER A 120 -7.21 28.88 -19.85
CA SER A 120 -8.45 28.21 -20.30
C SER A 120 -8.72 28.33 -21.79
N THR A 121 -7.66 28.33 -22.60
CA THR A 121 -7.71 28.64 -24.02
C THR A 121 -7.28 27.46 -24.87
N LEU A 122 -8.09 27.15 -25.88
CA LEU A 122 -7.80 26.12 -26.87
C LEU A 122 -6.84 26.65 -27.94
N TYR A 123 -5.65 26.07 -27.99
CA TYR A 123 -4.65 26.29 -29.04
C TYR A 123 -4.67 25.17 -30.07
N THR A 124 -4.37 25.53 -31.32
CA THR A 124 -4.20 24.64 -32.46
C THR A 124 -2.80 24.83 -33.02
N ALA A 125 -1.99 23.79 -32.92
CA ALA A 125 -0.67 23.72 -33.52
C ALA A 125 -0.76 23.07 -34.90
N THR A 126 -0.03 23.61 -35.88
CA THR A 126 -0.11 23.20 -37.29
C THR A 126 1.27 23.16 -37.92
N VAL A 127 1.66 21.99 -38.42
CA VAL A 127 2.76 21.84 -39.37
C VAL A 127 2.17 21.91 -40.78
N HIS A 128 2.47 22.97 -41.51
CA HIS A 128 1.98 23.25 -42.86
C HIS A 128 2.72 22.45 -43.93
N SER A 129 4.04 22.33 -43.79
CA SER A 129 4.91 21.64 -44.72
C SER A 129 6.16 21.12 -44.04
N ALA A 130 6.57 19.90 -44.39
CA ALA A 130 7.88 19.34 -44.08
C ALA A 130 8.37 18.56 -45.30
N GLN A 131 9.69 18.56 -45.55
CA GLN A 131 10.29 17.89 -46.72
C GLN A 131 11.43 16.98 -46.28
N SER A 132 11.36 15.70 -46.64
CA SER A 132 12.42 14.72 -46.35
C SER A 132 13.76 15.20 -46.92
N ILE A 133 14.80 15.19 -46.08
CA ILE A 133 16.18 15.50 -46.51
C ILE A 133 16.70 14.41 -47.47
N ALA A 134 16.32 13.15 -47.24
CA ALA A 134 16.83 12.01 -47.98
C ALA A 134 16.20 11.87 -49.37
N SER A 135 14.90 12.11 -49.48
CA SER A 135 14.14 11.85 -50.71
C SER A 135 13.64 13.10 -51.42
N GLY A 136 13.58 14.25 -50.73
CA GLY A 136 12.97 15.47 -51.25
C GLY A 136 11.44 15.41 -51.35
N VAL A 137 10.80 14.35 -50.86
CA VAL A 137 9.33 14.22 -50.84
C VAL A 137 8.75 15.08 -49.71
N ALA A 138 7.66 15.79 -50.01
CA ALA A 138 6.92 16.58 -49.02
C ALA A 138 5.92 15.72 -48.25
N MET A 139 5.63 16.12 -47.01
CA MET A 139 4.58 15.53 -46.18
C MET A 139 3.22 15.53 -46.91
N ASP A 140 2.40 14.49 -46.67
CA ASP A 140 1.08 14.29 -47.27
C ASP A 140 0.01 15.20 -46.63
N GLY A 141 0.21 16.51 -46.76
CA GLY A 141 -0.68 17.54 -46.21
C GLY A 141 -0.28 18.06 -44.83
N PRO A 142 -0.94 19.13 -44.34
CA PRO A 142 -0.64 19.71 -43.06
C PRO A 142 -1.09 18.80 -41.91
N TYR A 143 -0.34 18.78 -40.82
CA TYR A 143 -0.67 18.08 -39.58
C TYR A 143 -1.13 19.06 -38.52
N THR A 144 -2.29 18.81 -37.91
CA THR A 144 -2.91 19.69 -36.91
C THR A 144 -3.24 18.92 -35.64
N TRP A 145 -2.96 19.52 -34.50
CA TRP A 145 -3.41 19.02 -33.20
C TRP A 145 -3.79 20.17 -32.27
N THR A 146 -4.55 19.86 -31.21
CA THR A 146 -5.06 20.86 -30.27
C THR A 146 -4.66 20.58 -28.83
N PHE A 147 -4.59 21.63 -28.00
CA PHE A 147 -4.40 21.53 -26.55
C PHE A 147 -5.09 22.71 -25.83
N THR A 148 -5.47 22.54 -24.58
CA THR A 148 -6.16 23.55 -23.76
C THR A 148 -5.33 23.92 -22.55
N THR A 149 -5.08 25.22 -22.34
CA THR A 149 -4.35 25.72 -21.17
C THR A 149 -5.18 25.72 -19.88
N GLY A 150 -4.51 25.65 -18.72
CA GLY A 150 -5.14 25.67 -17.39
C GLY A 150 -5.81 27.01 -17.01
N ALA A 151 -6.58 27.04 -15.91
CA ALA A 151 -7.42 28.18 -15.51
C ALA A 151 -6.72 29.30 -14.70
N ALA A 152 -5.50 29.08 -14.23
CA ALA A 152 -4.66 30.06 -13.52
C ALA A 152 -3.17 29.79 -13.79
N VAL A 153 -2.30 30.78 -13.51
CA VAL A 153 -0.86 30.53 -13.37
C VAL A 153 -0.69 29.64 -12.14
N ASP A 154 -0.03 28.51 -12.32
CA ASP A 154 0.32 27.64 -11.22
C ASP A 154 1.51 28.26 -10.47
N GLU A 155 1.31 28.57 -9.19
CA GLU A 155 2.32 29.17 -8.30
C GLU A 155 2.66 28.24 -7.13
N VAL A 156 2.10 27.03 -7.11
CA VAL A 156 2.36 26.06 -6.03
C VAL A 156 3.65 25.31 -6.38
N PRO A 157 4.67 25.32 -5.51
CA PRO A 157 5.87 24.54 -5.72
C PRO A 157 5.60 23.03 -5.67
N PRO A 158 6.35 22.22 -6.45
CA PRO A 158 6.32 20.78 -6.31
C PRO A 158 7.00 20.36 -4.99
N GLU A 159 6.50 19.27 -4.41
CA GLU A 159 7.06 18.61 -3.22
C GLU A 159 7.38 17.14 -3.51
N VAL A 160 8.28 16.54 -2.73
CA VAL A 160 8.52 15.09 -2.76
C VAL A 160 7.54 14.41 -1.81
N ALA A 161 6.59 13.67 -2.38
CA ALA A 161 5.57 12.92 -1.65
C ALA A 161 6.13 11.66 -0.98
N SER A 162 7.07 10.95 -1.63
CA SER A 162 7.72 9.78 -1.04
C SER A 162 9.09 9.49 -1.64
N THR A 163 9.93 8.73 -0.91
CA THR A 163 11.24 8.28 -1.38
C THR A 163 11.47 6.81 -1.15
N HIS A 164 12.39 6.23 -1.92
CA HIS A 164 12.99 4.95 -1.64
C HIS A 164 14.52 5.03 -1.75
N PRO A 165 15.30 4.51 -0.78
CA PRO A 165 14.85 4.00 0.51
C PRO A 165 14.02 5.02 1.29
N ILE A 166 13.00 4.53 2.01
CA ILE A 166 12.12 5.40 2.81
C ILE A 166 12.97 6.16 3.81
N THR A 167 12.70 7.44 4.03
CA THR A 167 13.48 8.24 4.99
C THR A 167 13.16 7.79 6.42
N THR A 168 14.16 7.33 7.18
CA THR A 168 14.01 7.21 8.64
C THR A 168 14.43 8.50 9.31
N SER A 169 13.76 8.93 10.38
CA SER A 169 14.20 10.07 11.20
C SER A 169 14.17 9.69 12.68
N PRO A 170 15.27 9.88 13.46
CA PRO A 170 16.56 10.47 13.07
C PRO A 170 17.56 9.43 12.52
N GLY A 171 18.12 9.68 11.33
CA GLY A 171 19.29 8.97 10.80
C GLY A 171 19.08 8.26 9.46
N PRO A 172 20.14 7.72 8.83
CA PRO A 172 20.01 7.01 7.56
C PRO A 172 19.25 5.69 7.71
N THR A 173 18.46 5.34 6.70
CA THR A 173 17.74 4.06 6.62
C THR A 173 18.73 2.91 6.56
N PRO A 174 18.79 2.01 7.56
CA PRO A 174 19.84 1.00 7.64
C PRO A 174 19.52 -0.24 6.79
N ASN A 175 20.55 -1.06 6.54
CA ASN A 175 20.45 -2.40 5.93
C ASN A 175 19.81 -2.44 4.53
N VAL A 176 19.95 -1.37 3.76
CA VAL A 176 19.43 -1.31 2.39
C VAL A 176 20.24 -2.25 1.48
N PRO A 177 19.61 -3.15 0.70
CA PRO A 177 20.35 -4.06 -0.18
C PRO A 177 21.26 -3.31 -1.17
N VAL A 178 22.44 -3.86 -1.46
CA VAL A 178 23.43 -3.18 -2.32
C VAL A 178 22.94 -3.02 -3.77
N ASN A 179 22.01 -3.84 -4.24
CA ASN A 179 21.40 -3.75 -5.57
C ASN A 179 20.08 -2.96 -5.58
N THR A 180 19.79 -2.19 -4.53
CA THR A 180 18.57 -1.35 -4.51
C THR A 180 18.61 -0.32 -5.64
N THR A 181 17.44 -0.02 -6.21
CA THR A 181 17.20 1.25 -6.89
C THR A 181 16.89 2.35 -5.88
N VAL A 182 16.97 3.62 -6.32
CA VAL A 182 16.67 4.80 -5.49
C VAL A 182 15.66 5.66 -6.26
N PHE A 183 14.57 6.11 -5.63
CA PHE A 183 13.59 6.97 -6.31
C PHE A 183 12.97 8.02 -5.40
N ALA A 184 12.36 9.03 -6.03
CA ALA A 184 11.50 10.02 -5.41
C ALA A 184 10.20 10.15 -6.23
N VAL A 185 9.05 10.19 -5.55
CA VAL A 185 7.73 10.46 -6.14
C VAL A 185 7.35 11.89 -5.78
N PHE A 186 6.94 12.68 -6.76
CA PHE A 186 6.49 14.05 -6.56
C PHE A 186 4.97 14.11 -6.37
N ASN A 187 4.48 15.14 -5.69
CA ASN A 187 3.04 15.40 -5.52
C ASN A 187 2.38 15.93 -6.81
N GLU A 188 3.17 16.28 -7.83
CA GLU A 188 2.70 16.78 -9.11
C GLU A 188 3.65 16.46 -10.28
N SER A 189 3.24 16.84 -11.49
CA SER A 189 4.02 16.60 -12.72
C SER A 189 5.22 17.54 -12.84
N MET A 190 6.39 16.94 -12.98
CA MET A 190 7.68 17.64 -13.13
C MET A 190 8.08 17.85 -14.58
N LEU A 191 8.82 18.93 -14.85
CA LEU A 191 9.46 19.14 -16.14
C LEU A 191 10.66 18.20 -16.28
N ALA A 192 10.46 17.11 -17.03
CA ALA A 192 11.42 16.01 -17.19
C ALA A 192 12.85 16.45 -17.57
N SER A 193 13.02 17.55 -18.33
CA SER A 193 14.34 18.05 -18.70
C SER A 193 15.15 18.63 -17.54
N THR A 194 14.50 18.95 -16.42
CA THR A 194 15.17 19.45 -15.21
C THR A 194 15.64 18.32 -14.29
N ILE A 195 15.13 17.10 -14.46
CA ILE A 195 15.51 15.91 -13.68
C ILE A 195 16.60 15.15 -14.43
N SER A 196 17.82 15.17 -13.90
CA SER A 196 19.00 14.57 -14.53
C SER A 196 20.04 14.21 -13.48
N ALA A 197 21.17 13.61 -13.90
CA ALA A 197 22.28 13.26 -13.00
C ALA A 197 22.94 14.47 -12.30
N THR A 198 22.62 15.71 -12.65
CA THR A 198 23.09 16.91 -11.93
C THR A 198 22.12 17.42 -10.89
N SER A 199 20.84 17.08 -11.01
CA SER A 199 19.77 17.55 -10.12
C SER A 199 19.21 16.44 -9.23
N PHE A 200 19.38 15.17 -9.60
CA PHE A 200 19.14 14.01 -8.75
C PHE A 200 20.48 13.29 -8.59
N THR A 201 21.10 13.42 -7.42
CA THR A 201 22.43 12.84 -7.14
C THR A 201 22.38 11.84 -6.01
N VAL A 202 23.21 10.81 -6.09
CA VAL A 202 23.48 9.86 -5.01
C VAL A 202 24.97 9.94 -4.72
N THR A 203 25.33 10.33 -3.50
CA THR A 203 26.72 10.62 -3.11
C THR A 203 27.08 9.90 -1.81
N CYS A 204 28.36 9.73 -1.53
CA CYS A 204 28.85 9.14 -0.29
C CYS A 204 30.12 9.84 0.17
N GLU A 205 30.41 9.81 1.48
CA GLU A 205 31.66 10.36 2.00
C GLU A 205 32.83 9.38 1.77
N ALA A 206 34.01 9.92 1.47
CA ALA A 206 35.23 9.12 1.35
C ALA A 206 35.45 8.25 2.61
N PRO A 207 35.83 6.97 2.46
CA PRO A 207 36.56 6.40 1.33
C PRO A 207 35.71 5.82 0.17
N CYS A 208 34.38 5.91 0.24
CA CYS A 208 33.49 5.41 -0.82
C CYS A 208 33.67 6.16 -2.14
N VAL A 209 33.42 5.48 -3.26
CA VAL A 209 33.30 6.07 -4.60
C VAL A 209 31.82 6.35 -4.90
N GLU A 210 31.50 7.58 -5.32
CA GLU A 210 30.13 7.93 -5.73
C GLU A 210 29.64 6.98 -6.84
N PRO A 211 28.42 6.45 -6.74
CA PRO A 211 27.92 5.43 -7.64
C PRO A 211 27.52 6.04 -8.98
N ASP A 212 27.96 5.42 -10.08
CA ASP A 212 27.45 5.72 -11.41
C ASP A 212 26.05 5.13 -11.58
N GLY A 213 25.19 5.76 -12.38
CA GLY A 213 23.86 5.24 -12.67
C GLY A 213 23.09 6.08 -13.70
N VAL A 214 21.87 5.63 -13.99
CA VAL A 214 20.96 6.28 -14.94
C VAL A 214 19.80 6.90 -14.18
N ILE A 215 19.49 8.17 -14.47
CA ILE A 215 18.28 8.85 -13.99
C ILE A 215 17.22 8.81 -15.08
N THR A 216 16.02 8.40 -14.71
CA THR A 216 14.82 8.48 -15.55
C THR A 216 13.69 9.16 -14.78
N TYR A 217 12.75 9.77 -15.50
CA TYR A 217 11.53 10.35 -14.92
C TYR A 217 10.32 9.80 -15.69
N ASP A 218 9.38 9.22 -14.96
CA ASP A 218 8.08 8.79 -15.50
C ASP A 218 7.01 9.81 -15.11
N ALA A 219 6.46 10.49 -16.12
CA ALA A 219 5.43 11.51 -15.92
C ALA A 219 4.06 10.93 -15.54
N GLY A 220 3.79 9.65 -15.88
CA GLY A 220 2.55 8.97 -15.54
C GLY A 220 2.48 8.61 -14.06
N THR A 221 3.61 8.21 -13.48
CA THR A 221 3.73 7.90 -12.04
C THR A 221 4.40 8.99 -11.22
N MET A 222 4.72 10.14 -11.83
CA MET A 222 5.44 11.27 -11.22
C MET A 222 6.72 10.84 -10.48
N THR A 223 7.44 9.83 -10.99
CA THR A 223 8.55 9.17 -10.29
C THR A 223 9.88 9.45 -10.98
N ALA A 224 10.85 10.00 -10.24
CA ALA A 224 12.25 10.05 -10.65
C ALA A 224 13.02 8.84 -10.09
N LEU A 225 13.62 8.02 -10.96
CA LEU A 225 14.29 6.78 -10.63
C LEU A 225 15.78 6.86 -10.98
N PHE A 226 16.64 6.61 -10.00
CA PHE A 226 18.05 6.31 -10.16
C PHE A 226 18.28 4.80 -10.13
N THR A 227 18.81 4.28 -11.23
CA THR A 227 19.28 2.89 -11.33
C THR A 227 20.80 2.87 -11.29
N PRO A 228 21.42 2.36 -10.20
CA PRO A 228 22.86 2.17 -10.13
C PRO A 228 23.35 1.29 -11.29
N ALA A 229 24.50 1.62 -11.86
CA ALA A 229 25.11 0.84 -12.94
C ALA A 229 25.71 -0.49 -12.44
N ASP A 230 26.14 -0.50 -11.19
CA ASP A 230 26.67 -1.64 -10.45
C ASP A 230 26.06 -1.62 -9.03
N ASP A 231 26.15 -2.75 -8.30
CA ASP A 231 25.79 -2.82 -6.88
C ASP A 231 26.55 -1.73 -6.09
N LEU A 232 25.82 -1.05 -5.21
CA LEU A 232 26.37 -0.06 -4.29
C LEU A 232 27.40 -0.70 -3.33
N GLU A 233 28.32 0.10 -2.81
CA GLU A 233 29.29 -0.39 -1.82
C GLU A 233 28.56 -0.81 -0.55
N ALA A 234 28.94 -1.94 0.05
CA ALA A 234 28.35 -2.45 1.29
C ALA A 234 28.74 -1.59 2.51
N ASP A 235 27.88 -1.59 3.55
CA ASP A 235 28.11 -0.87 4.82
C ASP A 235 28.47 0.62 4.61
N THR A 236 27.81 1.25 3.63
CA THR A 236 28.14 2.59 3.16
C THR A 236 26.91 3.49 3.24
N THR A 237 27.08 4.66 3.85
CA THR A 237 26.04 5.69 3.91
C THR A 237 26.05 6.53 2.65
N TYR A 238 24.94 6.48 1.92
CA TYR A 238 24.66 7.34 0.78
C TYR A 238 23.74 8.49 1.18
N THR A 239 23.98 9.65 0.60
CA THR A 239 23.13 10.83 0.64
C THR A 239 22.55 11.05 -0.75
N VAL A 240 21.23 11.04 -0.83
CA VAL A 240 20.50 11.37 -2.04
C VAL A 240 20.07 12.82 -1.97
N THR A 241 20.18 13.54 -3.08
CA THR A 241 19.79 14.95 -3.18
C THR A 241 19.00 15.16 -4.45
N VAL A 242 17.76 15.62 -4.30
CA VAL A 242 16.99 16.25 -5.37
C VAL A 242 17.15 17.75 -5.20
N ASN A 243 17.84 18.39 -6.13
CA ASN A 243 18.18 19.80 -6.03
C ASN A 243 16.95 20.67 -6.30
N SER A 244 16.86 21.79 -5.58
CA SER A 244 15.83 22.83 -5.72
C SER A 244 15.59 23.31 -7.15
N THR A 245 16.59 23.21 -8.04
CA THR A 245 16.47 23.63 -9.44
C THR A 245 15.62 22.73 -10.33
N VAL A 246 15.12 21.57 -9.83
CA VAL A 246 14.07 20.84 -10.54
C VAL A 246 12.78 21.65 -10.49
N THR A 247 12.03 21.68 -11.59
CA THR A 247 10.78 22.44 -11.66
C THR A 247 9.61 21.57 -12.07
N ASP A 248 8.42 22.01 -11.68
CA ASP A 248 7.17 21.56 -12.27
C ASP A 248 7.03 22.00 -13.75
N LEU A 249 5.89 21.70 -14.37
CA LEU A 249 5.59 22.15 -15.74
C LEU A 249 5.32 23.66 -15.86
N ALA A 250 5.11 24.37 -14.75
CA ALA A 250 4.82 25.80 -14.70
C ALA A 250 6.06 26.66 -14.38
N GLY A 251 7.18 26.03 -14.04
CA GLY A 251 8.46 26.67 -13.68
C GLY A 251 8.67 26.90 -12.18
N ASN A 252 7.81 26.38 -11.30
CA ASN A 252 8.01 26.48 -9.86
C ASN A 252 9.12 25.52 -9.42
N GLU A 253 10.07 26.02 -8.62
CA GLU A 253 11.20 25.26 -8.09
C GLU A 253 10.77 24.39 -6.90
N LEU A 254 11.43 23.25 -6.70
CA LEU A 254 11.11 22.29 -5.62
C LEU A 254 11.12 22.91 -4.23
N ASP A 255 10.05 22.69 -3.47
CA ASP A 255 10.00 22.94 -2.03
C ASP A 255 10.47 21.70 -1.27
N GLY A 256 11.79 21.55 -1.16
CA GLY A 256 12.41 20.42 -0.48
C GLY A 256 12.34 20.46 1.05
N ASN A 257 13.06 19.54 1.69
CA ASN A 257 12.99 19.36 3.14
C ASN A 257 14.08 20.12 3.93
N GLN A 258 14.78 21.08 3.31
CA GLN A 258 15.90 21.79 3.93
C GLN A 258 15.56 23.23 4.36
N ALA A 259 14.57 23.87 3.74
CA ALA A 259 14.13 25.21 4.15
C ALA A 259 12.63 25.46 3.88
N ALA A 260 11.83 25.60 4.94
CA ALA A 260 10.37 25.73 4.87
C ALA A 260 9.82 27.07 4.33
N THR A 261 10.65 27.95 3.74
CA THR A 261 10.20 29.30 3.32
C THR A 261 10.77 29.76 1.98
N ALA A 262 11.49 28.88 1.28
CA ALA A 262 12.09 29.15 -0.01
C ALA A 262 12.41 27.80 -0.69
N PRO A 263 12.48 27.75 -2.03
CA PRO A 263 12.90 26.56 -2.74
C PRO A 263 14.18 25.98 -2.14
N SER A 264 14.16 24.68 -1.87
CA SER A 264 15.22 24.01 -1.14
C SER A 264 15.43 22.60 -1.66
N ASP A 265 16.64 22.08 -1.47
CA ASP A 265 16.95 20.71 -1.89
C ASP A 265 16.15 19.74 -1.02
N TYR A 266 15.75 18.60 -1.58
CA TYR A 266 15.23 17.48 -0.81
C TYR A 266 16.36 16.46 -0.60
N MET A 267 16.74 16.23 0.66
CA MET A 267 17.84 15.33 1.01
C MET A 267 17.38 14.21 1.93
N TRP A 268 17.83 12.99 1.63
CA TRP A 268 17.71 11.85 2.53
C TRP A 268 18.95 10.96 2.49
N GLN A 269 19.07 10.08 3.48
CA GLN A 269 20.22 9.20 3.60
C GLN A 269 19.80 7.75 3.85
N PHE A 270 20.62 6.83 3.38
CA PHE A 270 20.49 5.41 3.67
C PHE A 270 21.86 4.76 3.81
N THR A 271 21.93 3.67 4.57
CA THR A 271 23.14 2.86 4.74
C THR A 271 22.91 1.48 4.17
N THR A 272 23.76 1.08 3.23
CA THR A 272 23.69 -0.25 2.61
C THR A 272 24.03 -1.37 3.59
N GLY A 273 23.39 -2.52 3.41
CA GLY A 273 23.73 -3.77 4.07
C GLY A 273 24.95 -4.45 3.44
N LEU A 274 25.16 -5.72 3.78
CA LEU A 274 26.34 -6.48 3.34
C LEU A 274 26.13 -7.31 2.06
N ILE A 275 24.88 -7.51 1.64
CA ILE A 275 24.52 -8.47 0.58
C ILE A 275 23.46 -7.90 -0.36
N PRO A 276 23.44 -8.32 -1.65
CA PRO A 276 22.36 -8.00 -2.56
C PRO A 276 21.10 -8.78 -2.19
N ASP A 277 19.95 -8.19 -2.47
CA ASP A 277 18.68 -8.89 -2.40
C ASP A 277 18.50 -9.76 -3.64
N THR A 278 18.30 -11.05 -3.40
CA THR A 278 18.08 -12.06 -4.45
C THR A 278 16.75 -12.78 -4.24
N THR A 279 15.95 -12.30 -3.30
CA THR A 279 14.63 -12.85 -2.99
C THR A 279 13.68 -12.36 -4.06
N ARG A 280 12.93 -13.27 -4.67
CA ARG A 280 11.91 -12.87 -5.65
C ARG A 280 10.63 -12.47 -4.93
N PRO A 281 9.95 -11.40 -5.38
CA PRO A 281 8.65 -11.05 -4.83
C PRO A 281 7.62 -12.12 -5.12
N ARG A 282 6.63 -12.25 -4.25
CA ARG A 282 5.49 -13.16 -4.39
C ARG A 282 4.19 -12.45 -4.06
N VAL A 283 3.09 -12.86 -4.69
CA VAL A 283 1.76 -12.40 -4.31
C VAL A 283 1.29 -13.15 -3.06
N THR A 284 0.88 -12.41 -2.03
CA THR A 284 0.39 -12.93 -0.74
C THR A 284 -1.14 -12.99 -0.69
N VAL A 285 -1.80 -11.96 -1.21
CA VAL A 285 -3.27 -11.80 -1.21
C VAL A 285 -3.70 -11.23 -2.56
N THR A 286 -4.88 -11.62 -3.02
CA THR A 286 -5.56 -11.05 -4.20
C THR A 286 -6.98 -10.65 -3.83
N GLU A 287 -7.51 -9.63 -4.49
CA GLU A 287 -8.95 -9.42 -4.59
C GLU A 287 -9.36 -9.51 -6.06
N PRO A 288 -10.34 -10.37 -6.42
CA PRO A 288 -11.01 -11.33 -5.55
C PRO A 288 -10.07 -12.41 -5.03
N LEU A 289 -10.28 -12.86 -3.79
CA LEU A 289 -9.49 -13.92 -3.16
C LEU A 289 -9.40 -15.16 -4.04
N THR A 290 -8.18 -15.65 -4.30
CA THR A 290 -7.97 -16.91 -5.03
C THR A 290 -8.51 -18.12 -4.27
N THR A 291 -9.25 -18.99 -4.96
CA THR A 291 -9.63 -20.33 -4.47
C THR A 291 -8.85 -21.42 -5.21
N SER A 292 -8.58 -22.55 -4.56
CA SER A 292 -7.90 -23.69 -5.17
C SER A 292 -8.69 -24.99 -4.96
N PRO A 293 -9.20 -25.62 -6.04
CA PRO A 293 -9.18 -25.14 -7.43
C PRO A 293 -10.12 -23.94 -7.65
N GLY A 294 -9.74 -23.00 -8.51
CA GLY A 294 -10.59 -21.89 -8.94
C GLY A 294 -11.64 -22.32 -9.99
N PRO A 295 -12.49 -21.41 -10.48
CA PRO A 295 -12.50 -19.97 -10.19
C PRO A 295 -13.19 -19.62 -8.87
N THR A 296 -12.84 -18.45 -8.31
CA THR A 296 -13.61 -17.84 -7.22
C THR A 296 -14.96 -17.40 -7.75
N ASN A 297 -16.05 -17.79 -7.08
CA ASN A 297 -17.41 -17.46 -7.49
C ASN A 297 -17.92 -16.22 -6.75
N ASP A 298 -19.07 -15.73 -7.17
CA ASP A 298 -19.81 -14.66 -6.48
C ASP A 298 -19.05 -13.33 -6.40
N VAL A 299 -18.22 -13.05 -7.41
CA VAL A 299 -17.49 -11.78 -7.51
C VAL A 299 -18.36 -10.69 -8.14
N PRO A 300 -18.57 -9.53 -7.53
CA PRO A 300 -19.38 -8.47 -8.13
C PRO A 300 -18.79 -7.94 -9.44
N VAL A 301 -19.63 -7.65 -10.44
CA VAL A 301 -19.17 -7.06 -11.72
C VAL A 301 -18.50 -5.68 -11.57
N ASN A 302 -18.77 -4.97 -10.48
CA ASN A 302 -18.23 -3.65 -10.20
C ASN A 302 -17.06 -3.70 -9.20
N THR A 303 -16.30 -4.80 -9.14
CA THR A 303 -15.11 -4.86 -8.27
C THR A 303 -13.84 -4.49 -9.04
N ALA A 304 -12.93 -3.75 -8.39
CA ALA A 304 -11.55 -3.63 -8.83
C ALA A 304 -10.79 -4.93 -8.51
N ILE A 305 -9.67 -5.14 -9.21
CA ILE A 305 -8.85 -6.34 -9.09
C ILE A 305 -7.52 -5.93 -8.46
N THR A 306 -7.11 -6.58 -7.37
CA THR A 306 -5.88 -6.21 -6.65
C THR A 306 -4.98 -7.41 -6.36
N ALA A 307 -3.70 -7.12 -6.14
CA ALA A 307 -2.73 -8.08 -5.66
C ALA A 307 -1.74 -7.41 -4.70
N ILE A 308 -1.39 -8.12 -3.63
CA ILE A 308 -0.48 -7.66 -2.59
C ILE A 308 0.79 -8.51 -2.62
N PHE A 309 1.97 -7.89 -2.43
CA PHE A 309 3.27 -8.55 -2.56
C PHE A 309 4.01 -8.75 -1.23
N THR A 310 4.96 -9.69 -1.21
CA THR A 310 5.83 -9.97 -0.04
C THR A 310 6.80 -8.84 0.28
N GLU A 311 7.08 -7.98 -0.69
CA GLU A 311 8.07 -6.92 -0.62
C GLU A 311 7.68 -5.75 -1.55
N ASN A 312 8.43 -4.65 -1.48
CA ASN A 312 8.16 -3.47 -2.30
C ASN A 312 8.52 -3.74 -3.76
N MET A 313 7.59 -3.45 -4.64
CA MET A 313 7.76 -3.62 -6.08
C MET A 313 8.20 -2.32 -6.75
N LEU A 314 8.84 -2.44 -7.92
CA LEU A 314 9.18 -1.27 -8.74
C LEU A 314 7.92 -0.76 -9.47
N PRO A 315 7.38 0.43 -9.11
CA PRO A 315 6.07 0.87 -9.62
C PRO A 315 5.99 0.99 -11.14
N THR A 316 7.08 1.41 -11.78
CA THR A 316 7.16 1.59 -13.24
C THR A 316 7.04 0.28 -14.03
N THR A 317 7.13 -0.88 -13.36
CA THR A 317 6.90 -2.17 -14.00
C THR A 317 5.42 -2.57 -14.06
N PHE A 318 4.53 -1.89 -13.31
CA PHE A 318 3.09 -2.11 -13.35
C PHE A 318 2.44 -1.27 -14.45
N THR A 319 2.28 -1.90 -15.61
CA THR A 319 1.60 -1.31 -16.77
C THR A 319 0.41 -2.17 -17.19
N ASP A 320 -0.43 -1.65 -18.08
CA ASP A 320 -1.54 -2.37 -18.71
C ASP A 320 -1.11 -3.62 -19.51
N THR A 321 0.19 -3.77 -19.81
CA THR A 321 0.76 -4.97 -20.42
C THR A 321 1.21 -6.03 -19.41
N ASN A 322 1.57 -5.61 -18.20
CA ASN A 322 2.11 -6.48 -17.16
C ASN A 322 1.07 -6.89 -16.12
N PHE A 323 0.00 -6.12 -15.93
CA PHE A 323 -1.17 -6.53 -15.15
C PHE A 323 -2.40 -6.47 -16.04
N THR A 324 -2.88 -7.64 -16.45
CA THR A 324 -3.94 -7.79 -17.46
C THR A 324 -5.15 -8.53 -16.91
N LEU A 325 -6.31 -8.25 -17.50
CA LEU A 325 -7.55 -8.97 -17.26
C LEU A 325 -8.11 -9.49 -18.59
N THR A 326 -8.31 -10.80 -18.69
CA THR A 326 -8.76 -11.46 -19.93
C THR A 326 -9.96 -12.36 -19.70
N CYS A 327 -10.70 -12.66 -20.76
CA CYS A 327 -11.83 -13.59 -20.73
C CYS A 327 -11.87 -14.40 -22.04
N GLU A 328 -12.43 -15.61 -21.99
CA GLU A 328 -12.66 -16.38 -23.22
C GLU A 328 -13.89 -15.86 -23.97
N GLY A 329 -13.84 -15.95 -25.31
CA GLY A 329 -14.93 -15.52 -26.19
C GLY A 329 -16.26 -16.22 -25.85
N PRO A 330 -17.41 -15.51 -25.88
CA PRO A 330 -17.68 -14.28 -26.63
C PRO A 330 -17.39 -12.96 -25.89
N CYS A 331 -16.83 -13.01 -24.69
CA CYS A 331 -16.41 -11.81 -23.95
C CYS A 331 -15.24 -11.11 -24.66
N VAL A 332 -15.16 -9.79 -24.51
CA VAL A 332 -14.02 -8.96 -24.92
C VAL A 332 -13.24 -8.61 -23.66
N SER A 333 -11.93 -8.87 -23.65
CA SER A 333 -11.08 -8.54 -22.52
C SER A 333 -11.21 -7.06 -22.16
N PRO A 334 -11.54 -6.73 -20.90
CA PRO A 334 -11.76 -5.35 -20.46
C PRO A 334 -10.43 -4.60 -20.43
N ALA A 335 -10.47 -3.33 -20.86
CA ALA A 335 -9.41 -2.38 -20.57
C ALA A 335 -9.55 -1.87 -19.13
N GLY A 336 -8.46 -1.36 -18.58
CA GLY A 336 -8.44 -0.79 -17.24
C GLY A 336 -7.11 -0.11 -16.93
N ASP A 337 -7.15 0.76 -15.94
CA ASP A 337 -5.98 1.46 -15.42
C ASP A 337 -5.25 0.58 -14.42
N VAL A 338 -3.91 0.61 -14.47
CA VAL A 338 -3.03 -0.12 -13.57
C VAL A 338 -2.24 0.86 -12.71
N SER A 339 -2.24 0.65 -11.40
CA SER A 339 -1.42 1.40 -10.45
C SER A 339 -0.78 0.49 -9.42
N TYR A 340 0.27 0.99 -8.75
CA TYR A 340 0.91 0.32 -7.63
C TYR A 340 1.13 1.31 -6.48
N VAL A 341 0.70 0.92 -5.27
CA VAL A 341 0.84 1.68 -4.04
C VAL A 341 1.90 1.02 -3.17
N ILE A 342 3.06 1.69 -2.99
CA ILE A 342 4.25 1.13 -2.32
C ILE A 342 3.96 0.80 -0.84
N ASP A 343 3.35 1.72 -0.09
CA ASP A 343 3.15 1.57 1.36
C ASP A 343 2.27 0.37 1.73
N SER A 344 1.26 0.08 0.92
CA SER A 344 0.39 -1.08 1.07
C SER A 344 0.82 -2.28 0.21
N ARG A 345 1.95 -2.17 -0.49
CA ARG A 345 2.47 -3.15 -1.46
C ARG A 345 1.41 -3.68 -2.41
N SER A 346 0.50 -2.82 -2.86
CA SER A 346 -0.73 -3.22 -3.54
C SER A 346 -0.73 -2.75 -5.00
N ALA A 347 -0.86 -3.68 -5.94
CA ALA A 347 -1.20 -3.38 -7.32
C ALA A 347 -2.73 -3.36 -7.48
N VAL A 348 -3.25 -2.38 -8.21
CA VAL A 348 -4.68 -2.20 -8.49
C VAL A 348 -4.90 -2.14 -9.99
N PHE A 349 -5.77 -2.99 -10.51
CA PHE A 349 -6.34 -2.90 -11.85
C PHE A 349 -7.79 -2.43 -11.72
N THR A 350 -8.11 -1.26 -12.29
CA THR A 350 -9.44 -0.65 -12.27
C THR A 350 -10.08 -0.77 -13.65
N PRO A 351 -11.08 -1.65 -13.84
CA PRO A 351 -11.78 -1.75 -15.11
C PRO A 351 -12.45 -0.42 -15.51
N GLU A 352 -12.38 -0.04 -16.78
CA GLU A 352 -13.03 1.18 -17.30
C GLU A 352 -14.58 1.11 -17.22
N ALA A 353 -15.12 -0.10 -17.17
CA ALA A 353 -16.55 -0.37 -17.07
C ALA A 353 -16.78 -1.63 -16.23
N ASN A 354 -18.01 -1.75 -15.70
CA ASN A 354 -18.44 -2.98 -15.04
C ASN A 354 -18.18 -4.19 -15.93
N LEU A 355 -17.68 -5.25 -15.30
CA LEU A 355 -17.47 -6.54 -15.93
C LEU A 355 -18.81 -7.16 -16.39
N VAL A 356 -18.74 -8.19 -17.22
CA VAL A 356 -19.94 -8.84 -17.76
C VAL A 356 -20.40 -9.95 -16.82
N GLU A 357 -21.61 -9.84 -16.28
CA GLU A 357 -22.21 -10.82 -15.36
C GLU A 357 -22.14 -12.26 -15.90
N GLY A 358 -21.85 -13.22 -15.01
CA GLY A 358 -21.73 -14.64 -15.34
C GLY A 358 -20.48 -15.01 -16.15
N THR A 359 -19.56 -14.07 -16.35
CA THR A 359 -18.32 -14.31 -17.11
C THR A 359 -17.17 -14.71 -16.19
N THR A 360 -16.37 -15.67 -16.64
CA THR A 360 -15.11 -16.02 -16.00
C THR A 360 -13.98 -15.19 -16.58
N TYR A 361 -13.30 -14.44 -15.71
CA TYR A 361 -12.13 -13.66 -16.04
C TYR A 361 -10.86 -14.33 -15.50
N THR A 362 -9.75 -14.07 -16.18
CA THR A 362 -8.39 -14.46 -15.80
C THR A 362 -7.56 -13.20 -15.63
N ALA A 363 -7.17 -12.92 -14.41
CA ALA A 363 -6.22 -11.87 -14.09
C ALA A 363 -4.80 -12.43 -14.13
N THR A 364 -3.86 -11.67 -14.69
CA THR A 364 -2.46 -12.09 -14.84
C THR A 364 -1.52 -10.95 -14.50
N ILE A 365 -0.63 -11.19 -13.56
CA ILE A 365 0.55 -10.36 -13.31
C ILE A 365 1.75 -11.07 -13.91
N SER A 366 2.34 -10.45 -14.91
CA SER A 366 3.48 -10.96 -15.67
C SER A 366 4.70 -11.14 -14.77
N SER A 367 5.48 -12.18 -15.02
CA SER A 367 6.81 -12.36 -14.44
C SER A 367 7.73 -11.17 -14.67
N ALA A 368 7.48 -10.34 -15.68
CA ALA A 368 8.30 -9.16 -16.00
C ALA A 368 8.21 -8.03 -14.97
N VAL A 369 7.26 -8.06 -14.02
CA VAL A 369 7.29 -7.11 -12.89
C VAL A 369 8.44 -7.46 -11.96
N THR A 370 9.17 -6.45 -11.48
CA THR A 370 10.32 -6.65 -10.59
C THR A 370 10.11 -5.97 -9.25
N ASP A 371 10.79 -6.48 -8.23
CA ASP A 371 11.01 -5.71 -7.02
C ASP A 371 11.92 -4.50 -7.27
N ILE A 372 12.09 -3.68 -6.23
CA ILE A 372 13.01 -2.53 -6.19
C ILE A 372 14.49 -2.90 -6.37
N ALA A 373 14.86 -4.16 -6.19
CA ALA A 373 16.21 -4.70 -6.31
C ALA A 373 16.44 -5.41 -7.67
N GLY A 374 15.42 -5.42 -8.54
CA GLY A 374 15.46 -6.01 -9.88
C GLY A 374 15.13 -7.50 -9.95
N ASN A 375 14.68 -8.15 -8.88
CA ASN A 375 14.27 -9.56 -8.94
C ASN A 375 12.86 -9.68 -9.53
N GLU A 376 12.70 -10.57 -10.52
CA GLU A 376 11.42 -10.77 -11.21
C GLU A 376 10.44 -11.60 -10.37
N LEU A 377 9.13 -11.42 -10.59
CA LEU A 377 8.06 -12.09 -9.84
C LEU A 377 8.16 -13.62 -9.85
N ALA A 378 8.14 -14.21 -8.65
CA ALA A 378 7.93 -15.63 -8.44
C ALA A 378 6.43 -15.90 -8.23
N GLY A 379 5.71 -15.98 -9.36
CA GLY A 379 4.28 -16.21 -9.39
C GLY A 379 3.86 -17.64 -9.02
N ASN A 380 2.74 -18.09 -9.57
CA ASN A 380 2.12 -19.38 -9.23
C ASN A 380 2.11 -20.40 -10.39
N GLN A 381 2.83 -20.11 -11.47
CA GLN A 381 2.91 -20.99 -12.65
C GLN A 381 4.19 -21.85 -12.69
N ALA A 382 5.18 -21.59 -11.85
CA ALA A 382 6.42 -22.37 -11.74
C ALA A 382 6.79 -22.65 -10.27
N PRO A 383 7.74 -23.57 -10.00
CA PRO A 383 8.30 -23.74 -8.67
C PRO A 383 8.90 -22.43 -8.12
N VAL A 384 8.84 -22.25 -6.80
CA VAL A 384 9.12 -20.97 -6.10
C VAL A 384 10.47 -20.31 -6.42
N ALA A 385 11.48 -21.08 -6.86
CA ALA A 385 12.78 -20.51 -7.22
C ALA A 385 12.82 -19.83 -8.61
N ASP A 386 11.84 -20.12 -9.46
CA ASP A 386 11.81 -19.68 -10.86
C ASP A 386 10.86 -18.49 -11.03
N ALA A 387 11.23 -17.56 -11.92
CA ALA A 387 10.33 -16.49 -12.35
C ALA A 387 9.10 -17.08 -13.03
N SER A 388 7.91 -16.60 -12.69
CA SER A 388 6.68 -16.99 -13.38
C SER A 388 5.56 -16.00 -13.14
N ASP A 389 4.59 -16.01 -14.04
CA ASP A 389 3.41 -15.16 -13.92
C ASP A 389 2.57 -15.58 -12.69
N TYR A 390 1.84 -14.64 -12.11
CA TYR A 390 0.81 -14.93 -11.13
C TYR A 390 -0.57 -14.83 -11.80
N VAL A 391 -1.27 -15.96 -11.84
CA VAL A 391 -2.54 -16.11 -12.57
C VAL A 391 -3.64 -16.56 -11.63
N TRP A 392 -4.79 -15.88 -11.66
CA TRP A 392 -5.98 -16.29 -10.94
C TRP A 392 -7.24 -16.05 -11.75
N THR A 393 -8.30 -16.78 -11.40
CA THR A 393 -9.57 -16.76 -12.13
C THR A 393 -10.74 -16.57 -11.20
N PHE A 394 -11.74 -15.83 -11.68
CA PHE A 394 -12.97 -15.55 -10.94
C PHE A 394 -14.17 -15.45 -11.87
N THR A 395 -15.36 -15.74 -11.35
CA THR A 395 -16.63 -15.67 -12.09
C THR A 395 -17.52 -14.60 -11.48
N THR A 396 -17.99 -13.69 -12.32
CA THR A 396 -18.74 -12.51 -11.86
C THR A 396 -20.23 -12.77 -11.65
N VAL A 397 -20.84 -12.03 -10.73
CA VAL A 397 -22.29 -11.96 -10.45
C VAL A 397 -22.75 -10.50 -10.45
N GLU A 398 -24.05 -10.27 -10.25
CA GLU A 398 -24.64 -8.94 -10.18
C GLU A 398 -23.86 -7.97 -9.27
N ALA A 399 -23.85 -6.69 -9.65
CA ALA A 399 -23.16 -5.64 -8.91
C ALA A 399 -23.69 -5.53 -7.47
N ILE A 400 -22.80 -5.21 -6.53
CA ILE A 400 -23.23 -4.86 -5.18
C ILE A 400 -23.80 -3.43 -5.19
N PRO A 401 -24.90 -3.16 -4.46
CA PRO A 401 -25.44 -1.82 -4.33
C PRO A 401 -24.44 -0.83 -3.74
N VAL A 402 -24.48 0.41 -4.23
CA VAL A 402 -23.65 1.50 -3.73
C VAL A 402 -24.12 1.87 -2.32
N VAL A 403 -23.28 1.61 -1.32
CA VAL A 403 -23.51 1.97 0.08
C VAL A 403 -22.24 2.60 0.62
N ALA A 404 -22.37 3.82 1.12
CA ALA A 404 -21.25 4.56 1.69
C ALA A 404 -20.61 3.80 2.87
N LEU A 405 -19.28 3.79 2.90
CA LEU A 405 -18.50 3.28 4.03
C LEU A 405 -18.44 4.31 5.18
N SER A 406 -18.04 3.86 6.37
CA SER A 406 -17.94 4.72 7.55
C SER A 406 -16.82 4.29 8.50
N VAL A 407 -16.38 5.17 9.40
CA VAL A 407 -15.41 4.83 10.45
C VAL A 407 -16.14 4.08 11.58
N ALA A 408 -15.76 2.84 11.82
CA ALA A 408 -16.27 1.98 12.88
C ALA A 408 -15.64 2.30 14.25
N SER A 409 -14.33 2.56 14.29
CA SER A 409 -13.61 2.92 15.52
C SER A 409 -12.33 3.71 15.22
N THR A 410 -11.84 4.45 16.21
CA THR A 410 -10.54 5.15 16.12
C THR A 410 -9.66 4.82 17.31
N ASP A 411 -8.35 4.99 17.11
CA ASP A 411 -7.35 4.94 18.16
C ASP A 411 -6.31 6.04 17.92
N PRO A 412 -6.20 7.09 18.74
CA PRO A 412 -6.91 7.31 19.98
C PRO A 412 -8.44 7.35 19.82
N MET A 413 -9.14 6.82 20.81
CA MET A 413 -10.61 6.72 20.79
C MET A 413 -11.26 8.10 20.71
N ASN A 414 -12.33 8.21 19.92
CA ASN A 414 -13.17 9.40 19.78
C ASN A 414 -13.99 9.70 21.06
N ALA A 415 -13.29 10.06 22.13
CA ALA A 415 -13.85 10.39 23.44
C ALA A 415 -13.03 11.46 24.20
N GLY A 416 -12.12 12.17 23.52
CA GLY A 416 -11.26 13.18 24.15
C GLY A 416 -10.25 12.56 25.12
N MET A 417 -9.59 11.47 24.71
CA MET A 417 -8.55 10.82 25.50
C MET A 417 -7.43 11.80 25.85
N LEU A 418 -7.03 11.81 27.13
CA LEU A 418 -6.09 12.79 27.69
C LEU A 418 -4.70 12.22 28.00
N GLU A 419 -4.44 10.95 27.71
CA GLU A 419 -3.22 10.23 28.10
C GLU A 419 -2.55 9.52 26.92
N VAL A 420 -2.56 10.15 25.74
CA VAL A 420 -1.91 9.58 24.54
C VAL A 420 -0.40 9.83 24.62
N CYS A 421 0.41 8.83 24.33
CA CYS A 421 1.85 9.03 24.38
C CYS A 421 2.33 9.82 23.13
N PRO A 422 3.39 10.63 23.25
CA PRO A 422 3.80 11.53 22.17
C PRO A 422 4.22 10.85 20.86
N ASN A 423 4.66 9.58 20.88
CA ASN A 423 5.05 8.79 19.71
C ASN A 423 3.95 7.79 19.26
N ALA A 424 2.71 8.06 19.64
CA ALA A 424 1.52 7.31 19.26
C ALA A 424 1.30 7.19 17.74
N SER A 425 0.95 5.99 17.25
CA SER A 425 0.26 5.86 15.96
C SER A 425 -1.21 6.26 16.10
N ILE A 426 -1.84 6.72 15.02
CA ILE A 426 -3.23 7.15 14.99
C ILE A 426 -3.97 6.31 13.94
N ASN A 427 -4.99 5.55 14.34
CA ASN A 427 -5.67 4.55 13.53
C ASN A 427 -7.15 4.88 13.34
N ALA A 428 -7.68 4.54 12.16
CA ALA A 428 -9.11 4.50 11.86
C ALA A 428 -9.48 3.12 11.28
N THR A 429 -10.45 2.45 11.89
CA THR A 429 -11.03 1.19 11.41
C THR A 429 -12.36 1.49 10.72
N PHE A 430 -12.60 0.90 9.56
CA PHE A 430 -13.74 1.18 8.69
C PHE A 430 -14.75 0.02 8.66
N ASP A 431 -16.03 0.36 8.62
CA ASP A 431 -17.11 -0.52 8.21
C ASP A 431 -17.32 -0.35 6.70
N ILE A 432 -17.14 -1.43 5.93
CA ILE A 432 -17.18 -1.45 4.46
C ILE A 432 -18.34 -2.36 4.03
N PRO A 433 -19.54 -1.81 3.75
CA PRO A 433 -20.74 -2.60 3.51
C PRO A 433 -20.70 -3.49 2.27
N SER A 434 -19.85 -3.15 1.29
CA SER A 434 -19.64 -3.98 0.10
C SER A 434 -18.94 -5.31 0.42
N GLY A 435 -18.35 -5.45 1.60
CA GLY A 435 -17.54 -6.62 1.96
C GLY A 435 -16.20 -6.67 1.24
N THR A 436 -15.88 -5.66 0.43
CA THR A 436 -14.53 -5.47 -0.13
C THR A 436 -13.65 -4.74 0.90
N ARG A 437 -12.46 -4.33 0.47
CA ARG A 437 -11.50 -3.56 1.26
C ARG A 437 -11.54 -2.08 0.87
N LEU A 438 -10.84 -1.23 1.62
CA LEU A 438 -10.54 0.13 1.17
C LEU A 438 -9.69 0.09 -0.10
N ASN A 439 -9.91 1.08 -0.96
CA ASN A 439 -9.04 1.31 -2.10
C ASN A 439 -7.70 1.87 -1.60
N PRO A 440 -6.57 1.15 -1.78
CA PRO A 440 -5.28 1.61 -1.31
C PRO A 440 -4.84 2.91 -2.00
N THR A 441 -5.36 3.25 -3.20
CA THR A 441 -5.02 4.51 -3.87
C THR A 441 -5.64 5.73 -3.20
N THR A 442 -6.65 5.54 -2.33
CA THR A 442 -7.29 6.61 -1.56
C THR A 442 -6.83 6.62 -0.10
N VAL A 443 -5.75 5.90 0.23
CA VAL A 443 -5.16 5.85 1.57
C VAL A 443 -3.83 6.59 1.51
N ASN A 444 -3.84 7.86 1.90
CA ASN A 444 -2.70 8.77 1.77
C ASN A 444 -2.82 9.97 2.73
N ASP A 445 -1.86 10.88 2.64
CA ASP A 445 -1.76 12.12 3.41
C ASP A 445 -2.85 13.15 3.09
N LEU A 446 -3.47 13.09 1.92
CA LEU A 446 -4.63 13.92 1.59
C LEU A 446 -5.92 13.46 2.26
N THR A 447 -5.99 12.18 2.66
CA THR A 447 -7.20 11.55 3.18
C THR A 447 -7.18 11.28 4.68
N PHE A 448 -6.01 11.33 5.32
CA PHE A 448 -5.86 11.23 6.77
C PHE A 448 -4.97 12.34 7.31
N LEU A 449 -5.64 13.36 7.82
CA LEU A 449 -5.02 14.60 8.28
C LEU A 449 -4.93 14.61 9.81
N VAL A 450 -3.80 15.04 10.35
CA VAL A 450 -3.60 15.27 11.78
C VAL A 450 -3.04 16.67 11.97
N VAL A 451 -3.71 17.50 12.75
CA VAL A 451 -3.33 18.90 13.01
C VAL A 451 -3.46 19.24 14.49
N GLU A 452 -2.80 20.29 14.98
CA GLU A 452 -3.10 20.83 16.30
C GLU A 452 -4.52 21.44 16.33
N ASP A 453 -5.34 21.06 17.32
CA ASP A 453 -6.75 21.47 17.37
C ASP A 453 -6.92 22.98 17.57
N GLU A 454 -6.04 23.60 18.37
CA GLU A 454 -6.06 25.04 18.64
C GLU A 454 -5.37 25.86 17.52
N ASN A 455 -4.52 25.22 16.72
CA ASN A 455 -3.82 25.86 15.62
C ASN A 455 -3.75 24.93 14.38
N PRO A 456 -4.84 24.86 13.58
CA PRO A 456 -4.89 23.96 12.43
C PRO A 456 -3.84 24.20 11.34
N ALA A 457 -3.12 25.33 11.38
CA ALA A 457 -1.97 25.58 10.51
C ALA A 457 -0.73 24.73 10.88
N ASN A 458 -0.70 24.18 12.09
CA ASN A 458 0.32 23.24 12.53
C ASN A 458 -0.15 21.81 12.19
N SER A 459 0.13 21.36 10.97
CA SER A 459 -0.08 19.97 10.57
C SER A 459 1.03 19.07 11.12
N VAL A 460 0.67 17.83 11.44
CA VAL A 460 1.61 16.76 11.75
C VAL A 460 1.95 16.04 10.46
N VAL A 461 3.23 15.92 10.15
CA VAL A 461 3.71 15.16 8.99
C VAL A 461 3.73 13.67 9.35
N ALA A 462 3.18 12.83 8.48
CA ALA A 462 3.25 11.38 8.63
C ALA A 462 4.64 10.86 8.21
N GLU A 463 5.19 9.93 8.97
CA GLU A 463 6.23 9.02 8.51
C GLU A 463 5.68 8.07 7.43
N SER A 464 4.48 7.54 7.68
CA SER A 464 3.76 6.68 6.77
C SER A 464 2.27 6.67 7.09
N ILE A 465 1.47 6.38 6.06
CA ILE A 465 0.05 6.09 6.20
C ILE A 465 -0.20 4.73 5.56
N THR A 466 -0.48 3.74 6.39
CA THR A 466 -0.57 2.35 5.94
C THR A 466 -1.99 1.84 5.95
N LEU A 467 -2.29 0.93 5.03
CA LEU A 467 -3.51 0.14 5.01
C LEU A 467 -3.18 -1.28 5.47
N ASP A 468 -3.98 -1.81 6.39
CA ASP A 468 -3.91 -3.21 6.82
C ASP A 468 -3.90 -4.19 5.62
N ILE A 469 -2.86 -5.01 5.54
CA ILE A 469 -2.63 -6.00 4.49
C ILE A 469 -3.54 -7.24 4.59
N ASP A 470 -4.06 -7.56 5.77
CA ASP A 470 -4.89 -8.74 6.03
C ASP A 470 -6.38 -8.45 5.85
N THR A 471 -6.90 -7.31 6.34
CA THR A 471 -8.32 -6.96 6.16
C THR A 471 -8.58 -5.75 5.29
N GLY A 472 -7.64 -4.80 5.19
CA GLY A 472 -7.80 -3.61 4.36
C GLY A 472 -8.91 -2.71 4.84
N THR A 473 -9.21 -2.77 6.14
CA THR A 473 -10.21 -1.94 6.79
C THR A 473 -9.60 -1.02 7.83
N ILE A 474 -8.28 -1.03 8.04
CA ILE A 474 -7.60 -0.23 9.06
C ILE A 474 -6.56 0.64 8.39
N MET A 475 -6.74 1.95 8.54
CA MET A 475 -5.81 2.97 8.09
C MET A 475 -5.02 3.47 9.30
N THR A 476 -3.70 3.52 9.19
CA THR A 476 -2.78 3.86 10.29
C THR A 476 -1.87 5.01 9.89
N PHE A 477 -1.94 6.11 10.62
CA PHE A 477 -1.03 7.26 10.52
C PHE A 477 0.08 7.12 11.57
N ILE A 478 1.33 7.12 11.12
CA ILE A 478 2.51 7.12 12.00
C ILE A 478 3.15 8.51 11.92
N PRO A 479 3.27 9.29 13.01
CA PRO A 479 3.91 10.61 12.95
C PRO A 479 5.42 10.52 12.65
N GLN A 480 5.91 11.36 11.74
CA GLN A 480 7.35 11.45 11.39
C GLN A 480 8.20 11.93 12.57
N THR A 481 7.61 12.78 13.40
CA THR A 481 8.24 13.27 14.63
C THR A 481 7.30 13.06 15.79
N GLN A 482 7.88 12.85 16.97
CA GLN A 482 7.15 12.81 18.22
C GLN A 482 6.23 14.04 18.34
N LEU A 483 4.94 13.78 18.58
CA LEU A 483 3.92 14.79 18.80
C LEU A 483 4.30 15.65 20.01
N ALA A 484 4.02 16.96 19.93
CA ALA A 484 4.28 17.87 21.05
C ALA A 484 3.50 17.44 22.30
N GLU A 485 4.16 17.44 23.47
CA GLU A 485 3.58 17.01 24.74
C GLU A 485 2.55 18.01 25.27
N GLY A 486 1.44 17.52 25.84
CA GLY A 486 0.39 18.37 26.41
C GLY A 486 -0.43 19.12 25.36
N VAL A 487 -0.33 18.72 24.09
CA VAL A 487 -1.03 19.35 22.96
C VAL A 487 -2.22 18.49 22.57
N THR A 488 -3.34 19.16 22.26
CA THR A 488 -4.54 18.52 21.70
C THR A 488 -4.46 18.54 20.20
N PHE A 489 -4.53 17.37 19.59
CA PHE A 489 -4.56 17.16 18.17
C PHE A 489 -5.97 16.81 17.69
N ARG A 490 -6.26 17.20 16.45
CA ARG A 490 -7.45 16.84 15.70
C ARG A 490 -7.03 15.95 14.53
N ALA A 491 -7.61 14.76 14.47
CA ALA A 491 -7.47 13.85 13.36
C ALA A 491 -8.74 13.86 12.50
N THR A 492 -8.57 13.78 11.18
CA THR A 492 -9.64 13.86 10.19
C THR A 492 -9.42 12.78 9.13
N ILE A 493 -10.41 11.90 8.94
CA ILE A 493 -10.54 11.12 7.70
C ILE A 493 -11.41 11.92 6.74
N VAL A 494 -10.90 12.19 5.54
CA VAL A 494 -11.59 12.99 4.53
C VAL A 494 -12.64 12.15 3.81
N GLY A 495 -13.87 12.68 3.72
CA GLY A 495 -14.97 12.13 2.95
C GLY A 495 -15.21 12.87 1.63
N GLY A 496 -16.24 12.45 0.90
CA GLY A 496 -16.64 13.02 -0.38
C GLY A 496 -15.85 12.48 -1.58
N PRO A 497 -15.91 13.19 -2.73
CA PRO A 497 -15.35 12.74 -4.00
C PRO A 497 -13.84 12.50 -3.99
N ASP A 498 -13.11 13.23 -3.16
CA ASP A 498 -11.65 13.15 -3.02
C ASP A 498 -11.23 12.38 -1.75
N GLY A 499 -12.21 11.84 -1.01
CA GLY A 499 -12.02 11.12 0.24
C GLY A 499 -11.72 9.64 0.06
N VAL A 500 -11.72 8.93 1.19
CA VAL A 500 -11.53 7.47 1.23
C VAL A 500 -12.66 6.73 0.50
N LYS A 501 -12.29 5.72 -0.30
CA LYS A 501 -13.22 4.87 -1.06
C LYS A 501 -12.96 3.39 -0.85
N ASP A 502 -13.96 2.55 -1.13
CA ASP A 502 -13.76 1.10 -1.23
C ASP A 502 -13.33 0.67 -2.65
N LEU A 503 -13.04 -0.63 -2.81
CA LEU A 503 -12.62 -1.23 -4.09
C LEU A 503 -13.73 -1.45 -5.12
N THR A 504 -14.95 -0.94 -4.90
CA THR A 504 -15.98 -0.99 -5.95
C THR A 504 -15.68 0.03 -7.07
N VAL A 505 -16.31 -0.10 -8.23
CA VAL A 505 -16.07 0.76 -9.40
C VAL A 505 -17.41 1.32 -9.91
N PRO A 506 -17.67 2.64 -9.77
CA PRO A 506 -16.87 3.59 -8.97
C PRO A 506 -16.94 3.25 -7.48
N GLY A 507 -15.87 3.57 -6.74
CA GLY A 507 -15.76 3.23 -5.32
C GLY A 507 -16.81 3.93 -4.47
N ASN A 508 -17.34 3.22 -3.47
CA ASN A 508 -18.23 3.81 -2.49
C ASN A 508 -17.43 4.79 -1.62
N GLU A 509 -17.87 6.03 -1.56
CA GLU A 509 -17.23 7.08 -0.79
C GLU A 509 -17.74 7.09 0.65
N MET A 510 -16.87 7.46 1.61
CA MET A 510 -17.34 7.99 2.89
C MET A 510 -17.96 9.37 2.64
N LEU A 511 -19.21 9.62 3.02
CA LEU A 511 -19.94 10.83 2.56
C LEU A 511 -19.47 12.16 3.17
N GLU A 512 -19.00 12.12 4.41
CA GLU A 512 -18.66 13.30 5.22
C GLU A 512 -17.36 13.00 5.97
N ASP A 513 -16.58 14.05 6.26
CA ASP A 513 -15.37 13.92 7.06
C ASP A 513 -15.66 13.32 8.44
N TYR A 514 -14.80 12.40 8.87
CA TYR A 514 -14.83 11.87 10.22
C TYR A 514 -13.73 12.52 11.07
N VAL A 515 -14.12 13.26 12.10
CA VAL A 515 -13.20 14.06 12.93
C VAL A 515 -13.22 13.60 14.38
N TRP A 516 -12.04 13.48 15.00
CA TRP A 516 -11.89 13.25 16.44
C TRP A 516 -10.68 14.00 17.01
N ILE A 517 -10.64 14.13 18.34
CA ILE A 517 -9.56 14.83 19.06
C ILE A 517 -8.94 13.95 20.15
N PHE A 518 -7.66 14.20 20.44
CA PHE A 518 -6.90 13.54 21.51
C PHE A 518 -5.80 14.46 22.06
N THR A 519 -5.36 14.24 23.30
CA THR A 519 -4.31 15.03 23.95
C THR A 519 -3.13 14.15 24.38
N THR A 520 -1.90 14.62 24.11
CA THR A 520 -0.67 13.92 24.47
C THR A 520 -0.20 14.20 25.91
N VAL A 521 0.51 13.27 26.54
CA VAL A 521 1.12 13.43 27.87
C VAL A 521 2.64 13.23 27.86
N PRO A 522 3.39 13.76 28.85
CA PRO A 522 4.83 13.59 28.92
C PRO A 522 5.26 12.11 29.00
N ALA A 523 6.29 11.74 28.24
CA ALA A 523 6.85 10.39 28.27
C ALA A 523 7.63 10.17 29.59
N VAL A 524 7.09 9.37 30.51
CA VAL A 524 7.80 8.88 31.71
C VAL A 524 7.79 7.34 31.74
N GLU A 525 8.60 6.68 32.60
CA GLU A 525 8.70 5.21 32.79
C GLU A 525 7.34 4.48 33.05
N SER A 526 6.20 5.18 33.04
CA SER A 526 4.85 4.67 33.25
C SER A 526 4.25 3.91 32.06
N CYS A 527 4.94 3.76 30.92
CA CYS A 527 4.35 3.16 29.71
C CYS A 527 4.34 1.60 29.70
N LEU A 528 4.92 0.91 30.69
CA LEU A 528 4.90 -0.56 30.76
C LEU A 528 4.36 -1.03 32.13
N GLN A 529 3.06 -0.88 32.32
CA GLN A 529 2.30 -1.65 33.30
C GLN A 529 1.46 -2.70 32.55
N PRO A 530 1.18 -3.87 33.15
CA PRO A 530 0.18 -4.77 32.59
C PRO A 530 -1.14 -4.03 32.37
N ALA A 531 -1.81 -4.26 31.24
CA ALA A 531 -3.12 -3.67 31.00
C ALA A 531 -4.09 -4.06 32.13
N ASP A 532 -4.79 -3.08 32.69
CA ASP A 532 -5.78 -3.33 33.73
C ASP A 532 -7.05 -3.90 33.11
N LEU A 533 -7.20 -5.23 33.23
CA LEU A 533 -8.35 -5.97 32.69
C LEU A 533 -9.63 -5.80 33.50
N LYS A 534 -9.58 -5.18 34.69
CA LYS A 534 -10.76 -4.88 35.53
C LYS A 534 -11.80 -6.01 35.55
N THR A 535 -13.03 -5.75 35.08
CA THR A 535 -14.11 -6.74 35.14
C THR A 535 -14.03 -7.81 34.05
N VAL A 536 -13.20 -7.66 33.02
CA VAL A 536 -12.95 -8.73 32.03
C VAL A 536 -11.87 -9.73 32.47
N ALA A 537 -11.14 -9.44 33.54
CA ALA A 537 -10.12 -10.33 34.08
C ALA A 537 -10.55 -11.81 34.30
N PRO A 538 -11.76 -12.15 34.80
CA PRO A 538 -12.14 -13.56 35.00
C PRO A 538 -12.53 -14.30 33.71
N PHE A 539 -12.66 -13.60 32.58
CA PHE A 539 -13.14 -14.19 31.32
C PHE A 539 -12.00 -14.89 30.57
N GLY A 540 -12.21 -16.17 30.24
CA GLY A 540 -11.34 -16.90 29.33
C GLY A 540 -11.70 -16.67 27.87
N SER A 541 -12.98 -16.43 27.59
CA SER A 541 -13.47 -16.10 26.25
C SER A 541 -14.48 -14.97 26.31
N PHE A 542 -14.38 -14.00 25.41
CA PHE A 542 -15.36 -12.94 25.26
C PHE A 542 -15.66 -12.69 23.78
N GLY A 543 -16.90 -12.95 23.36
CA GLY A 543 -17.33 -12.88 21.96
C GLY A 543 -18.16 -11.63 21.64
N GLY A 544 -17.55 -10.44 21.83
CA GLY A 544 -18.06 -9.13 21.43
C GLY A 544 -19.58 -8.97 21.40
N THR A 545 -20.09 -8.55 20.25
CA THR A 545 -21.52 -8.42 19.92
C THR A 545 -22.07 -9.61 19.12
N SER A 546 -21.20 -10.53 18.68
CA SER A 546 -21.56 -11.62 17.77
C SER A 546 -21.66 -13.01 18.44
N GLY A 547 -21.42 -13.10 19.74
CA GLY A 547 -21.50 -14.35 20.49
C GLY A 547 -20.23 -15.20 20.39
N ALA A 548 -20.33 -16.47 20.76
CA ALA A 548 -19.22 -17.40 20.77
C ALA A 548 -19.66 -18.78 20.30
N THR A 549 -18.82 -19.43 19.51
CA THR A 549 -19.11 -20.72 18.88
C THR A 549 -18.06 -21.74 19.28
N ASN A 550 -18.52 -22.88 19.76
CA ASN A 550 -17.69 -24.07 19.89
C ASN A 550 -18.16 -25.14 18.89
N GLU A 551 -17.19 -25.79 18.27
CA GLU A 551 -17.40 -26.94 17.37
C GLU A 551 -16.67 -28.22 17.84
N GLY A 552 -16.10 -28.22 19.06
CA GLY A 552 -15.35 -29.34 19.61
C GLY A 552 -16.01 -30.01 20.81
N LEU A 553 -15.63 -31.27 21.08
CA LEU A 553 -16.05 -32.05 22.26
C LEU A 553 -15.07 -31.96 23.43
N LEU A 554 -13.85 -31.51 23.15
CA LEU A 554 -12.76 -31.43 24.13
C LEU A 554 -12.47 -29.98 24.53
N THR A 555 -13.36 -29.05 24.17
CA THR A 555 -13.23 -27.65 24.55
C THR A 555 -13.54 -27.48 26.03
N VAL A 556 -12.64 -26.81 26.75
CA VAL A 556 -12.78 -26.48 28.17
C VAL A 556 -12.34 -25.04 28.41
N ILE A 557 -13.21 -24.21 28.97
CA ILE A 557 -12.88 -22.85 29.42
C ILE A 557 -12.81 -22.84 30.93
N ASN A 558 -11.58 -22.76 31.47
CA ASN A 558 -11.31 -22.58 32.89
C ASN A 558 -11.33 -21.10 33.25
N GLY A 559 -12.54 -20.53 33.19
CA GLY A 559 -12.85 -19.12 33.43
C GLY A 559 -14.28 -18.83 33.02
N ASP A 560 -14.66 -17.56 33.08
CA ASP A 560 -15.97 -17.11 32.61
C ASP A 560 -15.99 -16.99 31.08
N LEU A 561 -17.19 -17.08 30.49
CA LEU A 561 -17.44 -16.74 29.09
C LEU A 561 -18.43 -15.58 29.02
N GLY A 562 -18.19 -14.63 28.11
CA GLY A 562 -19.02 -13.44 27.99
C GLY A 562 -19.38 -13.11 26.55
N SER A 563 -20.54 -12.48 26.38
CA SER A 563 -20.87 -11.74 25.17
C SER A 563 -21.95 -10.71 25.50
N THR A 564 -21.95 -9.59 24.79
CA THR A 564 -23.09 -8.65 24.82
C THR A 564 -24.26 -9.12 23.95
N ALA A 565 -24.05 -10.19 23.18
CA ALA A 565 -25.09 -10.85 22.39
C ALA A 565 -26.10 -11.60 23.27
N VAL A 566 -27.26 -11.91 22.67
CA VAL A 566 -28.29 -12.77 23.27
C VAL A 566 -27.76 -14.19 23.50
N SER A 567 -28.25 -14.89 24.53
CA SER A 567 -27.76 -16.24 24.87
C SER A 567 -27.85 -17.25 23.72
N THR A 568 -28.77 -17.07 22.76
CA THR A 568 -28.91 -17.96 21.59
C THR A 568 -27.75 -17.87 20.59
N LEU A 569 -26.92 -16.82 20.68
CA LEU A 569 -25.70 -16.66 19.88
C LEU A 569 -24.45 -17.25 20.57
N ILE A 570 -24.61 -17.80 21.78
CA ILE A 570 -23.63 -18.73 22.33
C ILE A 570 -24.04 -20.12 21.89
N THR A 571 -23.13 -20.83 21.21
CA THR A 571 -23.41 -22.13 20.62
C THR A 571 -22.32 -23.14 20.95
N GLY A 572 -22.71 -24.38 21.21
CA GLY A 572 -21.79 -25.46 21.53
C GLY A 572 -21.19 -25.39 22.95
N PHE A 573 -21.85 -24.76 23.91
CA PHE A 573 -21.32 -24.69 25.27
C PHE A 573 -22.28 -25.22 26.33
N VAL A 574 -21.71 -25.76 27.40
CA VAL A 574 -22.37 -26.13 28.65
C VAL A 574 -21.61 -25.53 29.82
N SER A 575 -22.30 -25.14 30.88
CA SER A 575 -21.67 -24.58 32.09
C SER A 575 -22.05 -25.38 33.35
N GLU A 576 -23.01 -24.88 34.14
CA GLU A 576 -23.60 -25.57 35.29
C GLU A 576 -24.61 -26.64 34.83
N PRO A 577 -24.92 -27.66 35.66
CA PRO A 577 -25.83 -28.74 35.28
C PRO A 577 -27.20 -28.23 34.80
N GLY A 578 -27.49 -28.44 33.51
CA GLY A 578 -28.74 -28.03 32.85
C GLY A 578 -28.66 -26.71 32.06
N CYS A 579 -27.51 -26.02 32.07
CA CYS A 579 -27.26 -24.83 31.28
C CYS A 579 -26.59 -25.21 29.96
N GLU A 580 -27.39 -25.31 28.91
CA GLU A 580 -26.96 -25.72 27.57
C GLU A 580 -27.20 -24.57 26.58
N TYR A 581 -26.18 -24.25 25.79
CA TYR A 581 -26.18 -23.15 24.83
C TYR A 581 -26.07 -23.72 23.43
N THR A 582 -27.22 -24.04 22.82
CA THR A 582 -27.37 -24.61 21.47
C THR A 582 -26.33 -25.70 21.16
N ILE A 583 -26.45 -26.85 21.83
CA ILE A 583 -25.52 -27.98 21.70
C ILE A 583 -26.02 -29.06 20.74
N THR A 584 -25.06 -29.79 20.17
CA THR A 584 -25.22 -31.02 19.41
C THR A 584 -24.29 -32.08 19.98
N PRO A 585 -24.44 -33.37 19.61
CA PRO A 585 -23.52 -34.42 20.06
C PRO A 585 -22.06 -34.26 19.60
N LEU A 586 -21.72 -33.22 18.82
CA LEU A 586 -20.39 -33.00 18.25
C LEU A 586 -19.71 -31.71 18.74
N ASN A 587 -20.39 -30.89 19.53
CA ASN A 587 -19.87 -29.58 19.93
C ASN A 587 -20.19 -29.21 21.38
N GLU A 588 -20.15 -30.15 22.31
CA GLU A 588 -20.44 -29.92 23.72
C GLU A 588 -19.17 -29.50 24.50
N GLY A 589 -18.86 -28.20 24.51
CA GLY A 589 -17.71 -27.62 25.20
C GLY A 589 -18.04 -27.18 26.62
N GLN A 590 -17.16 -27.44 27.58
CA GLN A 590 -17.39 -27.13 29.00
C GLN A 590 -16.87 -25.73 29.37
N VAL A 591 -17.66 -24.95 30.10
CA VAL A 591 -17.24 -23.72 30.78
C VAL A 591 -17.28 -23.97 32.28
N ASN A 592 -16.13 -23.84 32.95
CA ASN A 592 -15.98 -24.07 34.38
C ASN A 592 -16.24 -22.81 35.23
N GLY A 593 -16.39 -21.65 34.58
CA GLY A 593 -16.96 -20.44 35.16
C GLY A 593 -18.43 -20.24 34.77
N LYS A 594 -18.87 -18.99 34.75
CA LYS A 594 -20.24 -18.59 34.36
C LYS A 594 -20.27 -18.05 32.94
N ILE A 595 -21.46 -18.08 32.35
CA ILE A 595 -21.72 -17.52 31.02
C ILE A 595 -22.59 -16.27 31.16
N PHE A 596 -22.05 -15.13 30.77
CA PHE A 596 -22.72 -13.82 30.87
C PHE A 596 -23.16 -13.35 29.49
N THR A 597 -24.47 -13.20 29.31
CA THR A 597 -25.09 -12.84 28.02
C THR A 597 -26.33 -11.96 28.23
N ALA A 598 -26.78 -11.34 27.14
CA ALA A 598 -28.05 -10.63 27.10
C ALA A 598 -29.25 -11.60 27.10
N PRO A 599 -30.44 -11.14 27.54
CA PRO A 599 -31.66 -11.94 27.52
C PRO A 599 -32.03 -12.49 26.14
N PRO A 600 -32.78 -13.60 26.09
CA PRO A 600 -33.38 -14.35 27.21
C PRO A 600 -32.47 -15.48 27.76
N PRO A 601 -32.81 -16.09 28.92
CA PRO A 601 -32.10 -17.27 29.42
C PRO A 601 -32.01 -18.40 28.37
N PRO A 602 -30.90 -19.15 28.31
CA PRO A 602 -30.66 -20.16 27.28
C PRO A 602 -31.62 -21.35 27.41
N THR A 603 -31.95 -21.73 28.64
CA THR A 603 -32.86 -22.83 28.95
C THR A 603 -33.71 -22.46 30.17
N VAL A 604 -34.84 -23.17 30.34
CA VAL A 604 -35.69 -23.04 31.53
C VAL A 604 -34.99 -23.49 32.83
N ALA A 605 -33.93 -24.30 32.71
CA ALA A 605 -33.17 -24.80 33.85
C ALA A 605 -32.18 -23.76 34.40
N CYS A 606 -31.85 -22.73 33.61
CA CYS A 606 -30.86 -21.71 33.97
C CYS A 606 -31.45 -20.29 33.94
N PRO A 607 -32.46 -20.00 34.79
CA PRO A 607 -33.16 -18.73 34.78
C PRO A 607 -32.31 -17.54 35.26
N GLN A 608 -31.11 -17.79 35.77
CA GLN A 608 -30.17 -16.76 36.23
C GLN A 608 -29.20 -16.30 35.13
N ASP A 609 -29.08 -17.08 34.05
CA ASP A 609 -28.29 -16.76 32.87
C ASP A 609 -29.17 -16.01 31.86
N GLY A 610 -28.57 -15.23 30.95
CA GLY A 610 -29.33 -14.47 29.94
C GLY A 610 -30.37 -13.54 30.59
N THR A 611 -29.95 -12.74 31.57
CA THR A 611 -30.78 -11.76 32.26
C THR A 611 -30.22 -10.35 32.07
N ALA A 612 -31.01 -9.32 32.39
CA ALA A 612 -30.52 -7.95 32.36
C ALA A 612 -29.33 -7.72 33.32
N VAL A 613 -29.18 -8.55 34.37
CA VAL A 613 -28.03 -8.47 35.28
C VAL A 613 -26.77 -9.05 34.63
N THR A 614 -26.88 -10.20 33.98
CA THR A 614 -25.74 -10.80 33.26
C THR A 614 -25.35 -9.97 32.05
N GLU A 615 -26.30 -9.33 31.38
CA GLU A 615 -26.08 -8.35 30.31
C GLU A 615 -25.28 -7.15 30.79
N ALA A 616 -25.64 -6.57 31.95
CA ALA A 616 -24.92 -5.43 32.51
C ALA A 616 -23.47 -5.80 32.88
N ILE A 617 -23.25 -7.01 33.41
CA ILE A 617 -21.90 -7.52 33.69
C ILE A 617 -21.10 -7.71 32.39
N ALA A 618 -21.69 -8.35 31.38
CA ALA A 618 -21.04 -8.55 30.08
C ALA A 618 -20.73 -7.22 29.38
N THR A 619 -21.63 -6.25 29.48
CA THR A 619 -21.45 -4.90 28.93
C THR A 619 -20.27 -4.19 29.58
N GLN A 620 -20.17 -4.23 30.91
CA GLN A 620 -19.03 -3.63 31.62
C GLN A 620 -17.72 -4.36 31.28
N ALA A 621 -17.74 -5.69 31.21
CA ALA A 621 -16.57 -6.48 30.81
C ALA A 621 -16.11 -6.14 29.39
N ARG A 622 -17.03 -5.96 28.43
CA ARG A 622 -16.69 -5.51 27.07
C ARG A 622 -16.01 -4.14 27.09
N LEU A 623 -16.56 -3.18 27.83
CA LEU A 623 -15.99 -1.83 27.95
C LEU A 623 -14.60 -1.87 28.60
N ASP A 624 -14.39 -2.72 29.60
CA ASP A 624 -13.08 -2.88 30.23
C ASP A 624 -12.08 -3.59 29.30
N ALA A 625 -12.53 -4.56 28.48
CA ALA A 625 -11.71 -5.19 27.45
C ALA A 625 -11.30 -4.21 26.35
N GLU A 626 -12.22 -3.33 25.94
CA GLU A 626 -11.97 -2.25 24.98
C GLU A 626 -11.00 -1.23 25.58
N ALA A 627 -11.16 -0.84 26.84
CA ALA A 627 -10.21 0.03 27.53
C ALA A 627 -8.81 -0.61 27.63
N ALA A 628 -8.74 -1.92 27.92
CA ALA A 628 -7.48 -2.64 27.94
C ALA A 628 -6.83 -2.71 26.55
N TYR A 629 -7.61 -3.02 25.50
CA TYR A 629 -7.14 -3.00 24.12
C TYR A 629 -6.52 -1.65 23.75
N ILE A 630 -7.27 -0.57 23.99
CA ILE A 630 -6.83 0.80 23.73
C ILE A 630 -5.55 1.08 24.51
N SER A 631 -5.48 0.73 25.80
CA SER A 631 -4.27 0.95 26.60
C SER A 631 -3.01 0.26 26.05
N LEU A 632 -3.17 -0.79 25.24
CA LEU A 632 -2.08 -1.59 24.67
C LEU A 632 -1.72 -1.20 23.25
N THR A 633 -2.50 -0.36 22.58
CA THR A 633 -2.23 0.03 21.20
C THR A 633 -0.95 0.85 21.12
N PRO A 634 -0.32 0.96 19.93
CA PRO A 634 0.82 1.86 19.79
C PRO A 634 0.46 3.31 20.12
N ALA A 635 -0.81 3.70 20.21
CA ALA A 635 -1.19 5.03 20.67
C ALA A 635 -0.93 5.27 22.17
N ASN A 636 -1.14 4.26 23.01
CA ASN A 636 -1.02 4.37 24.47
C ASN A 636 0.25 3.69 25.02
N MET A 637 0.84 2.78 24.24
CA MET A 637 2.13 2.14 24.52
C MET A 637 3.03 2.20 23.28
N PRO A 638 3.43 3.40 22.83
CA PRO A 638 4.23 3.53 21.61
C PRO A 638 5.67 3.05 21.81
N GLY A 639 6.27 2.65 20.69
CA GLY A 639 7.64 2.15 20.66
C GLY A 639 7.68 0.67 21.00
N GLY A 640 7.42 -0.17 20.00
CA GLY A 640 7.79 -1.57 20.04
C GLY A 640 9.04 -1.82 19.22
N LEU A 641 9.91 -2.69 19.71
CA LEU A 641 10.99 -3.24 18.89
C LEU A 641 10.36 -4.05 17.76
N ASP A 642 10.79 -3.82 16.52
CA ASP A 642 10.61 -4.83 15.47
C ASP A 642 11.60 -5.97 15.77
N PRO A 643 11.11 -7.18 16.10
CA PRO A 643 12.00 -8.31 16.31
C PRO A 643 12.62 -8.85 15.00
N GLY A 644 12.25 -8.28 13.84
CA GLY A 644 12.71 -8.63 12.51
C GLY A 644 11.86 -9.74 11.88
N ASN A 645 11.46 -9.54 10.62
CA ASN A 645 10.79 -10.51 9.73
C ASN A 645 9.30 -10.80 9.97
N ASP A 646 8.60 -10.08 10.86
CA ASP A 646 7.17 -10.26 11.18
C ASP A 646 6.75 -11.70 11.62
N ASN A 647 7.69 -12.65 11.62
CA ASN A 647 7.56 -14.02 12.07
C ASN A 647 8.38 -14.22 13.34
N LEU A 648 7.68 -14.36 14.47
CA LEU A 648 8.30 -14.48 15.79
C LEU A 648 8.83 -15.91 16.07
N ALA A 649 8.68 -16.83 15.13
CA ALA A 649 9.14 -18.20 15.28
C ALA A 649 10.65 -18.28 15.55
N SER A 650 11.04 -19.17 16.46
CA SER A 650 12.42 -19.40 16.89
C SER A 650 13.11 -18.21 17.58
N LEU A 651 12.41 -17.09 17.80
CA LEU A 651 12.96 -15.95 18.52
C LEU A 651 12.90 -16.16 20.02
N THR A 652 13.83 -15.53 20.73
CA THR A 652 13.79 -15.38 22.18
C THR A 652 13.72 -13.90 22.52
N LEU A 653 12.58 -13.44 23.02
CA LEU A 653 12.30 -12.02 23.24
C LEU A 653 12.36 -11.68 24.73
N ALA A 654 13.09 -10.61 25.06
CA ALA A 654 13.14 -10.02 26.39
C ALA A 654 11.83 -9.25 26.69
N PRO A 655 11.58 -8.78 27.94
CA PRO A 655 10.39 -7.99 28.23
C PRO A 655 10.39 -6.66 27.47
N GLY A 656 9.25 -6.27 26.93
CA GLY A 656 9.13 -5.04 26.15
C GLY A 656 7.86 -4.96 25.31
N ILE A 657 7.73 -3.86 24.59
CA ILE A 657 6.72 -3.67 23.57
C ILE A 657 7.35 -4.13 22.24
N TYR A 658 6.56 -4.79 21.40
CA TYR A 658 6.95 -5.30 20.09
C TYR A 658 5.87 -4.90 19.09
N THR A 659 6.27 -4.31 17.96
CA THR A 659 5.34 -3.83 16.94
C THR A 659 5.65 -4.50 15.61
N ALA A 660 4.61 -5.01 14.95
CA ALA A 660 4.74 -5.60 13.62
C ALA A 660 4.83 -4.49 12.56
N GLN A 661 5.97 -4.38 11.88
CA GLN A 661 6.17 -3.36 10.84
C GLN A 661 5.28 -3.60 9.62
N SER A 662 5.05 -4.86 9.25
CA SER A 662 4.08 -5.21 8.19
C SER A 662 2.61 -5.06 8.62
N GLY A 663 2.38 -4.73 9.89
CA GLY A 663 1.06 -4.73 10.51
C GLY A 663 0.64 -6.09 11.07
N ALA A 664 1.26 -7.21 10.67
CA ALA A 664 0.87 -8.57 11.09
C ALA A 664 1.99 -9.28 11.86
N PHE A 665 1.65 -10.05 12.90
CA PHE A 665 2.56 -11.03 13.47
C PHE A 665 2.17 -12.45 13.09
N ARG A 666 3.18 -13.26 12.75
CA ARG A 666 3.03 -14.71 12.61
C ARG A 666 3.97 -15.47 13.53
N ILE A 667 3.61 -16.70 13.88
CA ILE A 667 4.47 -17.67 14.55
C ILE A 667 4.37 -18.96 13.74
N GLN A 668 5.29 -19.16 12.79
CA GLN A 668 5.27 -20.29 11.86
C GLN A 668 6.68 -20.87 11.65
N GLY A 669 6.79 -22.19 11.64
CA GLY A 669 8.05 -22.91 11.43
C GLY A 669 8.91 -23.11 12.69
N GLY A 670 8.48 -22.60 13.85
CA GLY A 670 9.13 -22.81 15.14
C GLY A 670 8.43 -22.06 16.29
N ASP A 671 8.73 -22.47 17.53
CA ASP A 671 8.14 -21.89 18.74
C ASP A 671 8.75 -20.50 19.05
N LEU A 672 7.95 -19.61 19.63
CA LEU A 672 8.43 -18.33 20.19
C LEU A 672 8.80 -18.52 21.66
N THR A 673 9.95 -17.99 22.10
CA THR A 673 10.35 -18.00 23.51
C THR A 673 10.33 -16.59 24.11
N LEU A 674 9.75 -16.42 25.29
CA LEU A 674 9.71 -15.17 26.04
C LEU A 674 10.53 -15.33 27.33
N ASP A 675 11.58 -14.53 27.46
CA ASP A 675 12.57 -14.63 28.53
C ASP A 675 12.45 -13.44 29.49
N ALA A 676 11.96 -13.71 30.71
CA ALA A 676 11.86 -12.71 31.77
C ALA A 676 13.19 -12.22 32.33
N GLN A 677 14.31 -12.89 32.00
CA GLN A 677 15.65 -12.59 32.52
C GLN A 677 15.71 -12.53 34.07
N GLY A 678 14.84 -13.30 34.74
CA GLY A 678 14.73 -13.34 36.20
C GLY A 678 13.68 -12.38 36.80
N ASN A 679 13.00 -11.56 35.99
CA ASN A 679 11.97 -10.63 36.44
C ASN A 679 10.56 -11.23 36.34
N GLN A 680 9.96 -11.59 37.47
CA GLN A 680 8.60 -12.15 37.50
C GLN A 680 7.51 -11.15 37.12
N ASN A 681 7.79 -9.84 37.18
CA ASN A 681 6.86 -8.78 36.80
C ASN A 681 7.13 -8.27 35.37
N ALA A 682 7.94 -9.00 34.58
CA ALA A 682 8.18 -8.67 33.19
C ALA A 682 6.87 -8.62 32.40
N VAL A 683 6.74 -7.61 31.52
CA VAL A 683 5.58 -7.37 30.66
C VAL A 683 6.00 -7.47 29.20
N TRP A 684 5.14 -8.10 28.40
CA TRP A 684 5.23 -8.14 26.94
C TRP A 684 3.96 -7.59 26.34
N VAL A 685 4.09 -6.68 25.39
CA VAL A 685 2.98 -6.17 24.59
C VAL A 685 3.34 -6.37 23.13
N PHE A 686 2.57 -7.18 22.43
CA PHE A 686 2.67 -7.37 20.98
C PHE A 686 1.57 -6.57 20.32
N GLN A 687 1.96 -5.62 19.48
CA GLN A 687 1.08 -4.71 18.77
C GLN A 687 1.13 -5.03 17.28
N MET A 688 -0.04 -5.23 16.69
CA MET A 688 -0.16 -5.51 15.28
C MET A 688 -1.41 -4.80 14.76
N ALA A 689 -1.27 -4.05 13.67
CA ALA A 689 -2.36 -3.33 13.03
C ALA A 689 -3.39 -4.27 12.40
N THR A 690 -3.02 -5.54 12.21
CA THR A 690 -3.75 -6.49 11.39
C THR A 690 -3.93 -7.81 12.14
N THR A 691 -3.47 -8.95 11.59
CA THR A 691 -3.70 -10.27 12.15
C THR A 691 -2.59 -10.76 13.06
N LEU A 692 -2.97 -11.72 13.90
CA LEU A 692 -2.06 -12.65 14.56
C LEU A 692 -2.30 -14.05 13.99
N THR A 693 -1.27 -14.66 13.40
CA THR A 693 -1.36 -16.04 12.91
C THR A 693 -0.36 -16.96 13.62
N VAL A 694 -0.85 -17.93 14.38
CA VAL A 694 0.00 -18.94 15.05
C VAL A 694 -0.23 -20.30 14.41
N GLY A 695 0.84 -20.95 13.96
CA GLY A 695 0.77 -22.18 13.17
C GLY A 695 0.37 -21.95 11.71
N GLY A 696 0.50 -22.97 10.87
CA GLY A 696 0.14 -22.91 9.45
C GLY A 696 -0.40 -24.24 8.90
N PRO A 697 -0.92 -24.25 7.66
CA PRO A 697 -1.36 -25.49 7.01
C PRO A 697 -0.17 -26.38 6.62
N GLY A 698 -0.37 -27.71 6.59
CA GLY A 698 0.63 -28.63 6.05
C GLY A 698 1.82 -28.91 6.99
N ALA A 699 3.05 -28.65 6.53
CA ALA A 699 4.28 -28.92 7.29
C ALA A 699 4.54 -27.92 8.42
N ASP A 700 3.74 -26.87 8.54
CA ASP A 700 3.86 -25.80 9.54
C ASP A 700 3.16 -26.17 10.86
N PHE A 701 3.56 -27.31 11.44
CA PHE A 701 3.12 -27.89 12.72
C PHE A 701 2.61 -26.86 13.75
N PRO A 702 1.66 -27.24 14.64
CA PRO A 702 1.19 -26.32 15.68
C PRO A 702 2.36 -25.72 16.46
N GLN A 703 2.30 -24.40 16.70
CA GLN A 703 3.37 -23.66 17.36
C GLN A 703 2.97 -23.29 18.78
N SER A 704 3.99 -23.05 19.61
CA SER A 704 3.83 -22.68 21.00
C SER A 704 4.59 -21.41 21.36
N VAL A 705 4.08 -20.72 22.37
CA VAL A 705 4.79 -19.66 23.10
C VAL A 705 5.34 -20.24 24.40
N ILE A 706 6.66 -20.25 24.51
CA ILE A 706 7.41 -20.82 25.63
C ILE A 706 7.82 -19.70 26.58
N LEU A 707 7.54 -19.86 27.87
CA LEU A 707 7.91 -18.89 28.91
C LEU A 707 9.10 -19.42 29.70
N ILE A 708 10.16 -18.62 29.82
CA ILE A 708 11.35 -18.99 30.61
C ILE A 708 11.72 -17.91 31.63
N ASN A 709 12.58 -18.29 32.58
CA ASN A 709 13.23 -17.39 33.55
C ASN A 709 12.29 -16.48 34.35
N GLY A 710 11.05 -16.93 34.62
CA GLY A 710 10.07 -16.22 35.44
C GLY A 710 8.99 -15.49 34.66
N ALA A 711 8.93 -15.62 33.34
CA ALA A 711 7.88 -15.04 32.52
C ALA A 711 6.51 -15.64 32.87
N GLN A 712 5.47 -14.81 32.93
CA GLN A 712 4.12 -15.20 33.32
C GLN A 712 3.11 -14.79 32.27
N ALA A 713 2.18 -15.70 31.95
CA ALA A 713 1.16 -15.46 30.92
C ALA A 713 0.27 -14.24 31.17
N LYS A 714 -0.01 -13.91 32.44
CA LYS A 714 -0.84 -12.75 32.80
C LYS A 714 -0.26 -11.40 32.40
N ASN A 715 1.05 -11.32 32.18
CA ASN A 715 1.74 -10.09 31.79
C ASN A 715 2.05 -10.03 30.28
N ILE A 716 1.43 -10.90 29.49
CA ILE A 716 1.65 -10.97 28.04
C ILE A 716 0.36 -10.57 27.36
N PHE A 717 0.44 -9.57 26.49
CA PHE A 717 -0.71 -9.02 25.80
C PHE A 717 -0.48 -9.01 24.30
N TRP A 718 -1.52 -9.42 23.57
CA TRP A 718 -1.55 -9.40 22.10
C TRP A 718 -2.68 -8.46 21.70
N GLN A 719 -2.33 -7.26 21.26
CA GLN A 719 -3.24 -6.26 20.72
C GLN A 719 -3.33 -6.49 19.21
N VAL A 720 -4.48 -7.00 18.75
CA VAL A 720 -4.69 -7.45 17.37
C VAL A 720 -5.67 -6.52 16.67
N GLY A 721 -5.18 -5.78 15.68
CA GLY A 721 -5.95 -4.81 14.91
C GLY A 721 -7.16 -5.40 14.21
N SER A 722 -7.05 -6.62 13.70
CA SER A 722 -8.14 -7.35 13.07
C SER A 722 -8.41 -8.68 13.76
N ALA A 723 -8.14 -9.82 13.13
CA ALA A 723 -8.48 -11.15 13.61
C ALA A 723 -7.26 -11.96 14.04
N ALA A 724 -7.42 -12.82 15.06
CA ALA A 724 -6.39 -13.76 15.50
C ALA A 724 -6.76 -15.19 15.09
N THR A 725 -5.85 -15.90 14.42
CA THR A 725 -5.97 -17.32 14.08
C THR A 725 -4.91 -18.12 14.81
N ILE A 726 -5.33 -18.98 15.73
CA ILE A 726 -4.42 -19.73 16.62
C ILE A 726 -4.52 -21.22 16.32
N ASN A 727 -3.41 -21.77 15.82
CA ASN A 727 -3.17 -23.19 15.54
C ASN A 727 -4.35 -23.85 14.82
N ALA A 728 -4.67 -23.37 13.62
CA ALA A 728 -5.79 -23.87 12.82
C ALA A 728 -5.78 -25.41 12.62
N ALA A 729 -4.60 -26.04 12.58
CA ALA A 729 -4.43 -27.49 12.46
C ALA A 729 -4.54 -28.27 13.80
N GLY A 730 -4.87 -27.60 14.90
CA GLY A 730 -4.93 -28.16 16.25
C GLY A 730 -3.56 -28.45 16.88
N GLY A 731 -3.51 -28.51 18.22
CA GLY A 731 -2.27 -28.68 18.98
C GLY A 731 -1.57 -27.36 19.34
N GLY A 732 -0.45 -27.43 20.07
CA GLY A 732 0.35 -26.26 20.47
C GLY A 732 -0.19 -25.54 21.71
N THR A 733 0.61 -24.60 22.23
CA THR A 733 0.27 -23.82 23.44
C THR A 733 0.49 -22.33 23.23
N MET A 734 -0.59 -21.55 23.25
CA MET A 734 -0.57 -20.09 23.23
C MET A 734 -0.53 -19.52 24.65
N LYS A 735 0.14 -18.37 24.85
CA LYS A 735 0.28 -17.71 26.15
C LYS A 735 -0.11 -16.24 26.04
N GLY A 736 -0.87 -15.74 27.00
CA GLY A 736 -1.20 -14.31 27.11
C GLY A 736 -2.64 -13.96 26.81
N THR A 737 -2.99 -12.71 27.08
CA THR A 737 -4.31 -12.14 26.80
C THR A 737 -4.34 -11.63 25.37
N ILE A 738 -5.14 -12.28 24.52
CA ILE A 738 -5.40 -11.85 23.14
C ILE A 738 -6.62 -10.95 23.17
N ILE A 739 -6.47 -9.73 22.66
CA ILE A 739 -7.58 -8.79 22.47
C ILE A 739 -7.60 -8.36 21.01
N SER A 740 -8.68 -8.72 20.31
CA SER A 740 -8.85 -8.57 18.87
C SER A 740 -10.11 -7.76 18.54
N GLN A 741 -10.06 -6.94 17.50
CA GLN A 741 -11.24 -6.22 17.01
C GLN A 741 -12.21 -7.15 16.26
N ALA A 742 -11.68 -7.95 15.32
CA ALA A 742 -12.46 -8.65 14.29
C ALA A 742 -12.59 -10.17 14.48
N GLY A 743 -12.17 -10.72 15.62
CA GLY A 743 -12.50 -12.10 16.01
C GLY A 743 -11.29 -12.93 16.41
N VAL A 744 -11.53 -13.99 17.17
CA VAL A 744 -10.50 -14.96 17.54
C VAL A 744 -10.96 -16.35 17.13
N SER A 745 -10.19 -17.01 16.28
CA SER A 745 -10.41 -18.40 15.85
C SER A 745 -9.30 -19.28 16.39
N ILE A 746 -9.65 -20.31 17.16
CA ILE A 746 -8.69 -21.26 17.74
C ILE A 746 -9.04 -22.67 17.27
N SER A 747 -8.11 -23.26 16.52
CA SER A 747 -8.31 -24.53 15.79
C SER A 747 -9.42 -24.46 14.75
N THR A 748 -9.55 -25.51 13.95
CA THR A 748 -10.62 -25.65 12.94
C THR A 748 -11.35 -26.98 13.08
N SER A 749 -12.59 -27.01 12.57
CA SER A 749 -13.47 -28.18 12.63
C SER A 749 -12.78 -29.46 12.13
N GLY A 750 -12.99 -30.57 12.82
CA GLY A 750 -12.39 -31.86 12.49
C GLY A 750 -11.00 -32.13 13.06
N ASN A 751 -10.33 -31.15 13.67
CA ASN A 751 -9.07 -31.37 14.37
C ASN A 751 -9.29 -31.99 15.75
N VAL A 752 -8.60 -33.09 16.04
CA VAL A 752 -8.71 -33.82 17.32
C VAL A 752 -7.65 -33.41 18.35
N ASN A 753 -6.59 -32.73 17.91
CA ASN A 753 -5.51 -32.31 18.79
C ASN A 753 -5.92 -31.04 19.55
N ILE A 754 -5.77 -31.07 20.87
CA ILE A 754 -6.16 -29.96 21.74
C ILE A 754 -5.18 -28.79 21.58
N VAL A 755 -5.72 -27.60 21.31
CA VAL A 755 -4.97 -26.33 21.46
C VAL A 755 -5.11 -25.85 22.90
N THR A 756 -4.01 -25.47 23.54
CA THR A 756 -4.06 -24.87 24.89
C THR A 756 -3.79 -23.38 24.81
N LEU A 757 -4.60 -22.56 25.47
CA LEU A 757 -4.38 -21.13 25.67
C LEU A 757 -4.28 -20.87 27.18
N ASP A 758 -3.08 -20.58 27.68
CA ASP A 758 -2.93 -20.05 29.04
C ASP A 758 -2.98 -18.53 28.97
N GLY A 759 -4.18 -17.98 29.18
CA GLY A 759 -4.50 -16.63 28.75
C GLY A 759 -5.99 -16.41 28.56
N ARG A 760 -6.33 -15.50 27.64
CA ARG A 760 -7.70 -15.09 27.33
C ARG A 760 -7.86 -14.86 25.83
N ALA A 761 -9.04 -15.19 25.30
CA ALA A 761 -9.43 -14.92 23.93
C ALA A 761 -10.58 -13.89 23.93
N LEU A 762 -10.25 -12.62 23.76
CA LEU A 762 -11.20 -11.52 23.83
C LEU A 762 -11.37 -10.91 22.44
N SER A 763 -12.59 -10.96 21.90
CA SER A 763 -12.98 -10.23 20.70
C SER A 763 -13.94 -9.09 21.07
N LEU A 764 -13.67 -7.89 20.55
CA LEU A 764 -14.43 -6.69 20.85
C LEU A 764 -15.68 -6.56 19.96
N GLY A 765 -15.52 -6.72 18.63
CA GLY A 765 -16.58 -6.51 17.64
C GLY A 765 -17.15 -7.77 17.01
N ALA A 766 -16.50 -8.92 17.16
CA ALA A 766 -16.85 -10.15 16.45
C ALA A 766 -16.97 -11.36 17.38
N SER A 767 -17.12 -12.55 16.78
CA SER A 767 -17.26 -13.80 17.50
C SER A 767 -15.91 -14.39 17.91
N VAL A 768 -15.93 -15.19 18.97
CA VAL A 768 -14.83 -16.11 19.29
C VAL A 768 -15.26 -17.52 18.88
N THR A 769 -14.47 -18.15 18.01
CA THR A 769 -14.71 -19.53 17.53
C THR A 769 -13.61 -20.44 18.04
N VAL A 770 -13.98 -21.55 18.68
CA VAL A 770 -13.03 -22.51 19.26
C VAL A 770 -13.38 -23.95 18.88
N VAL A 771 -12.35 -24.77 18.65
CA VAL A 771 -12.51 -26.20 18.40
C VAL A 771 -11.51 -26.98 19.26
N ASN A 772 -12.01 -27.87 20.10
CA ASN A 772 -11.20 -28.72 20.98
C ASN A 772 -10.09 -27.93 21.70
N THR A 773 -10.46 -26.81 22.31
CA THR A 773 -9.51 -25.86 22.90
C THR A 773 -9.64 -25.80 24.42
N VAL A 774 -8.52 -25.85 25.13
CA VAL A 774 -8.47 -25.62 26.58
C VAL A 774 -7.96 -24.22 26.86
N ILE A 775 -8.81 -23.36 27.44
CA ILE A 775 -8.44 -22.00 27.85
C ILE A 775 -8.29 -21.96 29.37
N ASN A 776 -7.13 -21.54 29.87
CA ASN A 776 -6.83 -21.39 31.29
C ASN A 776 -6.62 -19.92 31.63
N VAL A 777 -7.56 -19.32 32.36
CA VAL A 777 -7.44 -17.93 32.79
C VAL A 777 -6.31 -17.81 33.82
N PRO A 778 -5.32 -16.92 33.61
CA PRO A 778 -4.26 -16.69 34.59
C PRO A 778 -4.78 -16.14 35.92
N ALA A 779 -4.10 -16.47 37.01
CA ALA A 779 -4.35 -15.85 38.30
C ALA A 779 -3.74 -14.44 38.34
N GLU A 780 -4.59 -13.43 38.52
CA GLU A 780 -4.18 -12.01 38.65
C GLU A 780 -3.30 -11.74 39.88
#